data_AF-A0A2P5XG11-F1
#
_entry.id   AF-A0A2P5XG11-F1
#
_cell.length_a   1.000
_cell.length_b   1.000
_cell.length_c   1.000
_cell.angle_alpha   90.00
_cell.angle_beta   90.00
_cell.angle_gamma   90.00
#
_symmetry.space_group_name_H-M   'P 1'
#
loop_
_entity.id
_entity.type
_entity.pdbx_description
1 polymer ?
#
loop_
_entity_poly.entity_id
_entity_poly.type
_entity_poly.pdbx_seq_one_letter_code
_entity_poly.pdbx_strand_id
1 'polypeptide(L)'
;MANFIFWVFLILVLSYLSNRVNGKATFKEIHADVDGKLKQLNKPAVKTIQSDDGDIIDCVNIYKQPTFDHPALRNHVIQMKPSFNFKEMEFNSKNWSSKLTVFQTWQKSGSCPKGTVPIRRIRREDLLRTKSVQQFGRKPQEVVLKSNTTIEHKDGRFPSINSNALAFPAVVNRSAAILVKVGANYTGAKANINVWNPNVESEDFTTAQVWLKAGPNDNFESIESGWTVNPQLYGDKKTRLFAHWTKDSYKTTGCFDLQCSGFIQTSSKIALGAAISPISMELGQQYYITIGIYMDENTNNWWLIFGNGIAVGYWPASTLNALKNSATMVEWGGQVYSSNVRKSPHTKTAMGSGKFASSLKGNACSMENIAIVDFSTQLQYPPEVTTLAEENYCYTALNHQDGSESLPTFYFGGPVTGKANFKEIDEKLKQLNKPAVKTIQGEDGDIIDCVDIYKQPAFDHPALKNHIIQMKPSFDLKEEKLSLKNESTKLTVFQTWQRSGSCPEGTVPIRRIRREDLLRAKSVQQFGRKPPEVVLKSNTTIEHKDGQLPSINTTALAMPVIVNRSAATLVTVGYNYIGAKADINVWTPNVEAQDEYTTAQIWLKAGPGDNFESIESGWIKDSYKTTGCFDMTCSGFVQTSSQYLLGGSIEPVSTEFGQQYYLTVGIYMDPNTANWWLKIGKDIPVGYWPASTLLFYLNHSSTLVEWGGQVYSSNVKKKPHTKTGMGSGQFASGLRGNACSMDNIAIVDFSMQLKYPQWVGTWADEQYCYTALNYQEGYGKLPIFYFGGPGQNYNCP
;
A
#
# COMPACT_ATOMS: atom_id res chain seq x y z
N MET A 1 8.48 -47.99 -56.77
CA MET A 1 8.00 -47.77 -55.39
C MET A 1 9.02 -48.21 -54.33
N ALA A 2 9.63 -49.40 -54.45
CA ALA A 2 10.64 -49.89 -53.49
C ALA A 2 11.89 -49.00 -53.30
N ASN A 3 12.47 -48.47 -54.39
CA ASN A 3 13.64 -47.57 -54.28
C ASN A 3 13.34 -46.26 -53.53
N PHE A 4 12.15 -45.70 -53.69
CA PHE A 4 11.77 -44.47 -53.00
C PHE A 4 11.63 -44.69 -51.48
N ILE A 5 11.03 -45.81 -51.08
CA ILE A 5 10.88 -46.19 -49.67
C ILE A 5 12.25 -46.42 -49.01
N PHE A 6 13.20 -47.03 -49.74
CA PHE A 6 14.56 -47.24 -49.25
C PHE A 6 15.30 -45.92 -48.97
N TRP A 7 15.22 -44.95 -49.89
CA TRP A 7 15.86 -43.63 -49.70
C TRP A 7 15.24 -42.83 -48.55
N VAL A 8 13.91 -42.89 -48.37
CA VAL A 8 13.23 -42.25 -47.22
C VAL A 8 13.68 -42.89 -45.90
N PHE A 9 13.76 -44.22 -45.85
CA PHE A 9 14.22 -44.93 -44.66
C PHE A 9 15.69 -44.63 -44.34
N LEU A 10 16.56 -44.55 -45.35
CA LEU A 10 17.96 -44.19 -45.19
C LEU A 10 18.11 -42.75 -44.65
N ILE A 11 17.33 -41.79 -45.14
CA ILE A 11 17.34 -40.39 -44.66
C ILE A 11 16.84 -40.31 -43.20
N LEU A 12 15.80 -41.08 -42.84
CA LEU A 12 15.32 -41.16 -41.46
C LEU A 12 16.34 -41.80 -40.52
N VAL A 13 17.06 -42.82 -40.97
CA VAL A 13 18.13 -43.46 -40.18
C VAL A 13 19.34 -42.53 -40.04
N LEU A 14 19.75 -41.85 -41.12
CA LEU A 14 20.88 -40.91 -41.08
C LEU A 14 20.57 -39.68 -40.23
N SER A 15 19.34 -39.14 -40.29
CA SER A 15 18.92 -38.04 -39.42
C SER A 15 18.82 -38.46 -37.95
N TYR A 16 18.33 -39.67 -37.67
CA TYR A 16 18.32 -40.23 -36.31
C TYR A 16 19.73 -40.45 -35.74
N LEU A 17 20.65 -41.00 -36.55
CA LEU A 17 22.05 -41.20 -36.16
C LEU A 17 22.79 -39.86 -35.99
N SER A 18 22.56 -38.89 -36.87
CA SER A 18 23.12 -37.54 -36.78
C SER A 18 22.67 -36.84 -35.49
N ASN A 19 21.37 -36.87 -35.17
CA ASN A 19 20.83 -36.32 -33.92
C ASN A 19 21.41 -37.01 -32.67
N ARG A 20 21.64 -38.33 -32.72
CA ARG A 20 22.20 -39.09 -31.59
C ARG A 20 23.70 -38.82 -31.38
N VAL A 21 24.46 -38.64 -32.46
CA VAL A 21 25.88 -38.26 -32.41
C VAL A 21 26.02 -36.82 -31.92
N ASN A 22 25.20 -35.90 -32.45
CA ASN A 22 25.19 -34.50 -32.04
C ASN A 22 24.81 -34.37 -30.55
N GLY A 23 23.76 -35.07 -30.11
CA GLY A 23 23.37 -35.09 -28.69
C GLY A 23 24.43 -35.67 -27.75
N LYS A 24 25.19 -36.68 -28.18
CA LYS A 24 26.33 -37.22 -27.40
C LYS A 24 27.52 -36.25 -27.34
N ALA A 25 27.81 -35.55 -28.43
CA ALA A 25 28.87 -34.55 -28.48
C ALA A 25 28.56 -33.36 -27.56
N THR A 26 27.36 -32.79 -27.65
CA THR A 26 26.89 -31.69 -26.80
C THR A 26 26.88 -32.07 -25.32
N PHE A 27 26.48 -33.31 -24.98
CA PHE A 27 26.51 -33.79 -23.60
C PHE A 27 27.94 -33.88 -23.04
N LYS A 28 28.89 -34.38 -23.85
CA LYS A 28 30.31 -34.50 -23.44
C LYS A 28 30.97 -33.13 -23.23
N GLU A 29 30.63 -32.15 -24.06
CA GLU A 29 31.10 -30.76 -23.92
C GLU A 29 30.58 -30.10 -22.65
N ILE A 30 29.28 -30.21 -22.36
CA ILE A 30 28.68 -29.67 -21.12
C ILE A 30 29.36 -30.27 -19.88
N HIS A 31 29.63 -31.58 -19.87
CA HIS A 31 30.32 -32.22 -18.76
C HIS A 31 31.75 -31.70 -18.57
N ALA A 32 32.50 -31.49 -19.66
CA ALA A 32 33.85 -30.94 -19.59
C ALA A 32 33.86 -29.49 -19.06
N ASP A 33 32.92 -28.66 -19.52
CA ASP A 33 32.74 -27.28 -19.03
C ASP A 33 32.41 -27.24 -17.54
N VAL A 34 31.49 -28.09 -17.10
CA VAL A 34 31.11 -28.22 -15.68
C VAL A 34 32.32 -28.63 -14.83
N ASP A 35 33.09 -29.62 -15.26
CA ASP A 35 34.26 -30.10 -14.51
C ASP A 35 35.39 -29.05 -14.47
N GLY A 36 35.62 -28.37 -15.59
CA GLY A 36 36.55 -27.25 -15.66
C GLY A 36 36.15 -26.13 -14.69
N LYS A 37 34.86 -25.78 -14.64
CA LYS A 37 34.35 -24.74 -13.75
C LYS A 37 34.39 -25.16 -12.28
N LEU A 38 34.07 -26.41 -11.93
CA LEU A 38 34.23 -26.91 -10.55
C LEU A 38 35.66 -26.81 -10.06
N LYS A 39 36.64 -27.17 -10.91
CA LYS A 39 38.08 -27.06 -10.59
C LYS A 39 38.52 -25.61 -10.40
N GLN A 40 37.90 -24.67 -11.12
CA GLN A 40 38.16 -23.25 -10.95
C GLN A 40 37.62 -22.73 -9.60
N LEU A 41 36.36 -23.05 -9.29
CA LEU A 41 35.63 -22.51 -8.13
C LEU A 41 36.04 -23.17 -6.81
N ASN A 42 36.19 -24.49 -6.79
CA ASN A 42 36.54 -25.23 -5.58
C ASN A 42 38.05 -25.32 -5.41
N LYS A 43 38.57 -24.54 -4.47
CA LYS A 43 40.01 -24.53 -4.14
C LYS A 43 40.37 -25.66 -3.18
N PRO A 44 41.64 -26.12 -3.17
CA PRO A 44 42.08 -27.17 -2.26
C PRO A 44 41.80 -26.80 -0.79
N ALA A 45 40.99 -27.62 -0.13
CA ALA A 45 40.61 -27.43 1.27
C ALA A 45 41.73 -27.91 2.20
N VAL A 46 42.05 -27.10 3.22
CA VAL A 46 42.89 -27.51 4.35
C VAL A 46 42.08 -28.33 5.35
N LYS A 47 40.79 -27.98 5.50
CA LYS A 47 39.81 -28.67 6.33
C LYS A 47 38.45 -28.52 5.66
N THR A 48 37.64 -29.57 5.69
CA THR A 48 36.25 -29.54 5.22
C THR A 48 35.33 -29.74 6.42
N ILE A 49 34.25 -28.95 6.49
CA ILE A 49 33.22 -29.01 7.52
C ILE A 49 31.90 -29.33 6.81
N GLN A 50 31.21 -30.37 7.26
CA GLN A 50 29.85 -30.65 6.84
C GLN A 50 28.89 -30.00 7.83
N SER A 51 27.99 -29.16 7.33
CA SER A 51 26.97 -28.51 8.13
C SER A 51 25.68 -29.32 8.16
N ASP A 52 24.96 -29.23 9.28
CA ASP A 52 23.64 -29.87 9.48
C ASP A 52 22.60 -29.44 8.43
N ASP A 53 22.78 -28.29 7.79
CA ASP A 53 21.90 -27.79 6.74
C ASP A 53 22.21 -28.40 5.36
N GLY A 54 23.21 -29.27 5.28
CA GLY A 54 23.66 -29.92 4.05
C GLY A 54 24.79 -29.19 3.32
N ASP A 55 25.19 -27.99 3.74
CA ASP A 55 26.33 -27.29 3.16
C ASP A 55 27.65 -28.00 3.48
N ILE A 56 28.60 -27.87 2.57
CA ILE A 56 29.98 -28.26 2.78
C ILE A 56 30.82 -26.98 2.73
N ILE A 57 31.51 -26.69 3.83
CA ILE A 57 32.39 -25.52 3.96
C ILE A 57 33.84 -25.97 3.89
N ASP A 58 34.57 -25.47 2.91
CA ASP A 58 36.00 -25.69 2.75
C ASP A 58 36.80 -24.54 3.35
N CYS A 59 37.64 -24.84 4.32
CA CYS A 59 38.63 -23.91 4.84
C CYS A 59 39.80 -23.84 3.87
N VAL A 60 39.82 -22.81 3.04
CA VAL A 60 40.83 -22.62 1.99
C VAL A 60 41.93 -21.70 2.51
N ASN A 61 43.20 -22.00 2.21
CA ASN A 61 44.31 -21.11 2.56
C ASN A 61 44.03 -19.70 2.01
N ILE A 62 44.21 -18.67 2.84
CA ILE A 62 43.83 -17.29 2.51
C ILE A 62 44.46 -16.79 1.20
N TYR A 63 45.66 -17.24 0.84
CA TYR A 63 46.37 -16.87 -0.39
C TYR A 63 45.99 -17.72 -1.61
N LYS A 64 45.09 -18.70 -1.44
CA LYS A 64 44.64 -19.62 -2.49
C LYS A 64 43.14 -19.51 -2.80
N GLN A 65 42.45 -18.52 -2.23
CA GLN A 65 41.03 -18.27 -2.49
C GLN A 65 40.77 -17.89 -3.98
N PRO A 66 39.54 -18.09 -4.51
CA PRO A 66 39.20 -17.85 -5.93
C PRO A 66 39.59 -16.48 -6.49
N THR A 67 39.62 -15.45 -5.65
CA THR A 67 39.95 -14.08 -6.06
C THR A 67 41.34 -13.94 -6.66
N PHE A 68 42.31 -14.78 -6.28
CA PHE A 68 43.68 -14.73 -6.78
C PHE A 68 43.89 -15.34 -8.18
N ASP A 69 42.85 -15.94 -8.76
CA ASP A 69 42.87 -16.34 -10.16
C ASP A 69 42.82 -15.12 -11.11
N HIS A 70 42.39 -13.96 -10.61
CA HIS A 70 42.33 -12.75 -11.41
C HIS A 70 43.74 -12.19 -11.66
N PRO A 71 44.12 -11.88 -12.92
CA PRO A 71 45.46 -11.40 -13.25
C PRO A 71 45.91 -10.18 -12.43
N ALA A 72 45.01 -9.21 -12.21
CA ALA A 72 45.31 -8.01 -11.45
C ALA A 72 45.48 -8.24 -9.93
N LEU A 73 45.06 -9.40 -9.41
CA LEU A 73 45.09 -9.70 -7.96
C LEU A 73 46.07 -10.80 -7.60
N ARG A 74 46.69 -11.50 -8.57
CA ARG A 74 47.55 -12.68 -8.33
C ARG A 74 48.67 -12.46 -7.30
N ASN A 75 49.25 -11.25 -7.27
CA ASN A 75 50.32 -10.86 -6.35
C ASN A 75 49.87 -9.78 -5.35
N HIS A 76 48.56 -9.67 -5.11
CA HIS A 76 48.00 -8.65 -4.22
C HIS A 76 48.40 -8.90 -2.77
N VAL A 77 48.89 -7.86 -2.10
CA VAL A 77 49.24 -7.91 -0.67
C VAL A 77 47.96 -7.78 0.16
N ILE A 78 47.63 -8.82 0.92
CA ILE A 78 46.38 -8.87 1.67
C ILE A 78 46.43 -7.90 2.85
N GLN A 79 45.54 -6.91 2.84
CA GLN A 79 45.23 -6.14 4.04
C GLN A 79 44.45 -7.02 5.02
N MET A 80 45.06 -7.37 6.17
CA MET A 80 44.44 -8.29 7.13
C MET A 80 43.35 -7.65 8.00
N LYS A 81 43.40 -6.34 8.21
CA LYS A 81 42.40 -5.57 8.97
C LYS A 81 42.33 -4.12 8.45
N PRO A 82 41.17 -3.45 8.54
CA PRO A 82 41.07 -2.02 8.24
C PRO A 82 41.80 -1.17 9.28
N SER A 83 42.02 0.09 8.95
CA SER A 83 42.72 1.06 9.81
C SER A 83 41.81 1.71 10.87
N PHE A 84 40.49 1.64 10.68
CA PHE A 84 39.49 2.21 11.57
C PHE A 84 39.01 1.24 12.67
N ASN A 85 38.52 1.76 13.80
CA ASN A 85 38.03 0.98 14.94
C ASN A 85 36.50 0.87 14.94
N PHE A 86 35.99 -0.36 14.78
CA PHE A 86 34.55 -0.63 14.71
C PHE A 86 33.76 -0.32 15.99
N LYS A 87 34.40 -0.37 17.17
CA LYS A 87 33.73 -0.09 18.44
C LYS A 87 33.42 1.39 18.64
N GLU A 88 34.21 2.26 18.03
CA GLU A 88 33.97 3.72 18.03
C GLU A 88 32.87 4.11 17.02
N MET A 89 32.53 3.19 16.11
CA MET A 89 31.50 3.32 15.08
C MET A 89 30.13 2.75 15.53
N GLU A 90 29.83 2.76 16.82
CA GLU A 90 28.48 2.41 17.31
C GLU A 90 27.65 3.68 17.54
N PHE A 91 26.61 3.87 16.73
CA PHE A 91 25.57 4.88 16.97
C PHE A 91 24.89 4.58 18.31
N ASN A 92 24.86 5.55 19.23
CA ASN A 92 24.40 5.46 20.63
C ASN A 92 22.92 5.01 20.76
N SER A 93 22.65 3.73 20.54
CA SER A 93 21.37 3.08 20.80
C SER A 93 21.50 2.29 22.10
N LYS A 94 21.10 2.90 23.22
CA LYS A 94 21.09 2.30 24.57
C LYS A 94 20.27 0.99 24.67
N ASN A 95 19.52 0.61 23.62
CA ASN A 95 18.65 -0.56 23.58
C ASN A 95 19.13 -1.71 22.65
N TRP A 96 20.27 -1.59 21.95
CA TRP A 96 20.67 -2.62 20.98
C TRP A 96 21.29 -3.88 21.59
N SER A 97 21.86 -3.81 22.80
CA SER A 97 22.54 -4.94 23.44
C SER A 97 21.63 -6.14 23.77
N SER A 98 20.31 -6.00 23.62
CA SER A 98 19.29 -6.99 23.97
C SER A 98 18.68 -7.75 22.77
N LYS A 99 19.08 -7.48 21.51
CA LYS A 99 18.51 -8.17 20.33
C LYS A 99 19.25 -9.48 20.02
N LEU A 100 18.49 -10.54 19.77
CA LEU A 100 18.98 -11.90 19.55
C LEU A 100 19.86 -12.00 18.29
N THR A 101 21.13 -12.37 18.50
CA THR A 101 22.15 -12.48 17.46
C THR A 101 21.93 -13.71 16.57
N VAL A 102 22.12 -13.51 15.27
CA VAL A 102 22.01 -14.55 14.24
C VAL A 102 23.38 -15.16 13.95
N PHE A 103 23.44 -16.46 13.68
CA PHE A 103 24.68 -17.19 13.37
C PHE A 103 24.55 -17.95 12.04
N GLN A 104 25.67 -18.45 11.51
CA GLN A 104 25.66 -19.31 10.33
C GLN A 104 25.63 -20.77 10.75
N THR A 105 24.73 -21.57 10.18
CA THR A 105 24.45 -22.94 10.66
C THR A 105 25.70 -23.80 10.77
N TRP A 106 26.63 -23.68 9.82
CA TRP A 106 27.90 -24.42 9.80
C TRP A 106 28.81 -24.21 11.01
N GLN A 107 28.66 -23.09 11.72
CA GLN A 107 29.46 -22.77 12.91
C GLN A 107 29.17 -23.73 14.07
N LYS A 108 28.01 -24.41 14.06
CA LYS A 108 27.70 -25.51 15.00
C LYS A 108 28.58 -26.73 14.77
N SER A 109 28.97 -26.99 13.53
CA SER A 109 29.72 -28.18 13.12
C SER A 109 31.24 -27.96 13.17
N GLY A 110 31.70 -26.73 13.43
CA GLY A 110 33.10 -26.44 13.72
C GLY A 110 33.57 -25.06 13.28
N SER A 111 34.89 -24.87 13.25
CA SER A 111 35.56 -23.63 12.84
C SER A 111 36.74 -23.89 11.90
N CYS A 112 37.10 -22.86 11.12
CA CYS A 112 38.27 -22.89 10.24
C CYS A 112 39.56 -22.49 10.96
N PRO A 113 40.69 -23.18 10.69
CA PRO A 113 41.98 -22.88 11.31
C PRO A 113 42.53 -21.51 10.87
N LYS A 114 43.44 -20.95 11.68
CA LYS A 114 44.09 -19.67 11.39
C LYS A 114 44.83 -19.73 10.04
N GLY A 115 44.75 -18.64 9.27
CA GLY A 115 45.34 -18.57 7.92
C GLY A 115 44.47 -19.19 6.82
N THR A 116 43.24 -19.59 7.14
CA THR A 116 42.25 -20.07 6.17
C THR A 116 40.96 -19.25 6.22
N VAL A 117 40.20 -19.27 5.13
CA VAL A 117 38.88 -18.65 5.00
C VAL A 117 37.84 -19.71 4.63
N PRO A 118 36.65 -19.72 5.24
CA PRO A 118 35.58 -20.66 4.90
C PRO A 118 34.93 -20.26 3.57
N ILE A 119 34.85 -21.21 2.64
CA ILE A 119 34.20 -21.05 1.34
C ILE A 119 33.19 -22.19 1.16
N ARG A 120 31.94 -21.86 0.79
CA ARG A 120 30.93 -22.88 0.49
C ARG A 120 31.33 -23.63 -0.79
N ARG A 121 31.42 -24.97 -0.71
CA ARG A 121 31.75 -25.82 -1.84
C ARG A 121 30.62 -25.81 -2.86
N ILE A 122 30.96 -25.57 -4.13
CA ILE A 122 30.04 -25.67 -5.25
C ILE A 122 29.96 -27.12 -5.72
N ARG A 123 28.73 -27.63 -5.89
CA ARG A 123 28.50 -29.00 -6.35
C ARG A 123 28.22 -29.07 -7.84
N ARG A 124 28.36 -30.26 -8.42
CA ARG A 124 28.02 -30.48 -9.83
C ARG A 124 26.55 -30.15 -10.10
N GLU A 125 25.64 -30.52 -9.19
CA GLU A 125 24.22 -30.15 -9.30
C GLU A 125 24.00 -28.63 -9.31
N ASP A 126 24.89 -27.83 -8.72
CA ASP A 126 24.76 -26.37 -8.71
C ASP A 126 24.96 -25.76 -10.08
N LEU A 127 25.95 -26.26 -10.83
CA LEU A 127 26.26 -25.79 -12.18
C LEU A 127 25.27 -26.29 -13.22
N LEU A 128 24.55 -27.38 -12.96
CA LEU A 128 23.55 -27.92 -13.89
C LEU A 128 22.19 -27.19 -13.81
N ARG A 129 21.96 -26.35 -12.79
CA ARG A 129 20.74 -25.52 -12.67
C ARG A 129 20.77 -24.24 -13.52
N THR A 130 21.96 -23.77 -13.90
CA THR A 130 22.10 -22.55 -14.71
C THR A 130 21.95 -22.87 -16.19
N LYS A 131 21.40 -21.91 -16.95
CA LYS A 131 21.29 -21.99 -18.42
C LYS A 131 22.66 -21.98 -19.11
N SER A 132 23.67 -21.40 -18.44
CA SER A 132 25.06 -21.37 -18.90
C SER A 132 26.00 -21.44 -17.70
N VAL A 133 26.98 -22.34 -17.77
CA VAL A 133 28.04 -22.52 -16.75
C VAL A 133 28.85 -21.22 -16.57
N GLN A 134 29.05 -20.47 -17.66
CA GLN A 134 29.76 -19.20 -17.68
C GLN A 134 29.00 -18.09 -16.95
N GLN A 135 27.67 -18.17 -16.88
CA GLN A 135 26.81 -17.23 -16.16
C GLN A 135 26.56 -17.61 -14.70
N PHE A 136 27.07 -18.75 -14.22
CA PHE A 136 26.86 -19.19 -12.84
C PHE A 136 27.31 -18.13 -11.83
N GLY A 137 26.42 -17.79 -10.90
CA GLY A 137 26.67 -16.78 -9.87
C GLY A 137 26.49 -15.34 -10.31
N ARG A 138 26.27 -15.03 -11.60
CA ARG A 138 26.02 -13.66 -12.06
C ARG A 138 24.57 -13.26 -11.84
N LYS A 139 24.33 -11.98 -11.51
CA LYS A 139 22.97 -11.42 -11.58
C LYS A 139 22.54 -11.31 -13.05
N PRO A 140 21.28 -11.62 -13.40
CA PRO A 140 20.75 -11.41 -14.76
C PRO A 140 20.79 -9.92 -15.13
N GLN A 141 21.09 -9.60 -16.39
CA GLN A 141 21.23 -8.21 -16.85
C GLN A 141 19.96 -7.38 -16.60
N GLU A 142 20.14 -6.13 -16.18
CA GLU A 142 19.04 -5.16 -16.08
C GLU A 142 18.58 -4.73 -17.47
N VAL A 143 17.27 -4.87 -17.74
CA VAL A 143 16.66 -4.43 -19.00
C VAL A 143 15.95 -3.12 -18.72
N VAL A 144 16.53 -2.00 -19.16
CA VAL A 144 15.96 -0.66 -18.95
C VAL A 144 14.93 -0.32 -20.02
N LEU A 145 13.74 0.15 -19.63
CA LEU A 145 12.76 0.71 -20.56
C LEU A 145 13.26 2.07 -21.07
N LYS A 146 13.50 2.20 -22.38
CA LYS A 146 13.71 3.50 -23.01
C LYS A 146 12.38 4.25 -23.02
N SER A 147 12.27 5.35 -22.27
CA SER A 147 11.11 6.25 -22.38
C SER A 147 11.22 7.09 -23.67
N ASN A 148 10.09 7.33 -24.34
CA ASN A 148 9.99 8.21 -25.52
C ASN A 148 10.16 9.70 -25.21
N THR A 149 10.58 10.07 -24.00
CA THR A 149 10.88 11.46 -23.65
C THR A 149 12.30 11.78 -24.09
N THR A 150 12.42 12.44 -25.24
CA THR A 150 13.63 13.15 -25.67
C THR A 150 13.99 14.23 -24.66
N ILE A 151 14.76 13.87 -23.64
CA ILE A 151 15.61 14.81 -22.92
C ILE A 151 16.98 14.15 -22.79
N GLU A 152 17.77 14.24 -23.85
CA GLU A 152 19.20 13.99 -23.79
C GLU A 152 19.84 15.10 -22.93
N HIS A 153 19.99 14.85 -21.63
CA HIS A 153 20.86 15.68 -20.79
C HIS A 153 22.31 15.25 -21.02
N LYS A 154 23.12 16.17 -21.54
CA LYS A 154 24.54 15.98 -21.87
C LYS A 154 25.47 15.75 -20.66
N ASP A 155 24.96 15.74 -19.43
CA ASP A 155 25.80 15.85 -18.22
C ASP A 155 25.97 14.56 -17.40
N GLY A 156 25.45 13.41 -17.84
CA GLY A 156 25.84 12.09 -17.30
C GLY A 156 25.68 11.85 -15.78
N ARG A 157 25.04 12.76 -15.03
CA ARG A 157 24.78 12.63 -13.59
C ARG A 157 23.45 11.94 -13.34
N PHE A 158 23.45 11.05 -12.36
CA PHE A 158 22.28 10.32 -11.90
C PHE A 158 22.02 10.59 -10.42
N PRO A 159 20.75 10.77 -9.99
CA PRO A 159 19.52 11.06 -10.76
C PRO A 159 19.33 12.58 -11.00
N SER A 160 18.46 12.96 -11.95
CA SER A 160 18.10 14.37 -12.16
C SER A 160 17.35 14.92 -10.96
N ILE A 161 17.91 15.93 -10.29
CA ILE A 161 17.17 16.77 -9.36
C ILE A 161 16.49 17.86 -10.21
N ASN A 162 15.30 17.58 -10.73
CA ASN A 162 14.35 18.67 -10.97
C ASN A 162 13.65 18.94 -9.63
N SER A 163 13.20 20.17 -9.43
CA SER A 163 12.92 20.80 -8.14
C SER A 163 11.70 20.23 -7.37
N ASN A 164 11.50 18.91 -7.34
CA ASN A 164 10.76 18.13 -6.31
C ASN A 164 10.69 16.58 -6.56
N ALA A 165 11.49 15.95 -7.45
CA ALA A 165 11.42 14.47 -7.62
C ALA A 165 12.73 13.80 -8.08
N LEU A 166 13.08 12.66 -7.46
CA LEU A 166 14.13 11.75 -7.93
C LEU A 166 13.54 10.74 -8.93
N ALA A 167 14.01 10.73 -10.17
CA ALA A 167 13.57 9.78 -11.19
C ALA A 167 14.58 8.64 -11.39
N PHE A 168 14.15 7.40 -11.18
CA PHE A 168 14.91 6.19 -11.51
C PHE A 168 14.33 5.53 -12.78
N PRO A 169 15.15 5.03 -13.71
CA PRO A 169 14.75 4.33 -14.90
C PRO A 169 14.13 2.99 -14.52
N ALA A 170 12.97 2.69 -15.10
CA ALA A 170 12.28 1.45 -14.83
C ALA A 170 13.03 0.25 -15.44
N VAL A 171 13.42 -0.71 -14.58
CA VAL A 171 14.02 -1.99 -14.97
C VAL A 171 12.92 -3.04 -15.14
N VAL A 172 12.81 -3.68 -16.31
CA VAL A 172 11.66 -4.55 -16.65
C VAL A 172 11.57 -5.81 -15.78
N ASN A 173 12.70 -6.40 -15.38
CA ASN A 173 12.78 -7.72 -14.75
C ASN A 173 13.15 -7.67 -13.26
N ARG A 174 13.17 -6.49 -12.64
CA ARG A 174 13.51 -6.30 -11.23
C ARG A 174 12.60 -5.28 -10.59
N SER A 175 12.23 -5.47 -9.34
CA SER A 175 11.51 -4.48 -8.55
C SER A 175 12.20 -4.26 -7.22
N ALA A 176 12.34 -2.99 -6.83
CA ALA A 176 12.99 -2.57 -5.60
C ALA A 176 12.03 -1.78 -4.70
N ALA A 177 12.19 -1.97 -3.39
CA ALA A 177 11.54 -1.17 -2.35
C ALA A 177 12.62 -0.71 -1.36
N ILE A 178 13.00 0.57 -1.45
CA ILE A 178 14.24 1.10 -0.89
C ILE A 178 14.04 2.45 -0.18
N LEU A 179 14.92 2.71 0.77
CA LEU A 179 15.28 4.02 1.26
C LEU A 179 16.56 4.44 0.54
N VAL A 180 16.60 5.64 -0.02
CA VAL A 180 17.75 6.13 -0.78
C VAL A 180 18.21 7.50 -0.29
N LYS A 181 19.54 7.67 -0.25
CA LYS A 181 20.19 8.96 -0.09
C LYS A 181 21.15 9.21 -1.25
N VAL A 182 21.01 10.38 -1.86
CA VAL A 182 21.89 10.88 -2.93
C VAL A 182 22.73 12.03 -2.38
N GLY A 183 24.01 12.06 -2.73
CA GLY A 183 24.96 13.11 -2.32
C GLY A 183 26.37 12.81 -2.80
N ALA A 184 27.27 13.78 -2.76
CA ALA A 184 28.50 13.68 -3.55
C ALA A 184 29.56 12.71 -2.98
N ASN A 185 29.57 12.39 -1.69
CA ASN A 185 30.74 11.77 -1.05
C ASN A 185 30.44 10.92 0.20
N TYR A 186 29.95 9.70 0.03
CA TYR A 186 29.81 8.72 1.11
C TYR A 186 31.02 7.78 1.16
N THR A 187 31.58 7.59 2.34
CA THR A 187 32.68 6.66 2.63
C THR A 187 32.21 5.43 3.38
N GLY A 188 30.92 5.35 3.75
CA GLY A 188 30.35 4.14 4.31
C GLY A 188 28.84 4.18 4.52
N ALA A 189 28.28 3.00 4.75
CA ALA A 189 26.87 2.80 5.08
C ALA A 189 26.67 1.61 6.01
N LYS A 190 25.61 1.67 6.82
CA LYS A 190 25.25 0.66 7.82
C LYS A 190 23.74 0.47 7.89
N ALA A 191 23.31 -0.76 8.16
CA ALA A 191 21.97 -1.05 8.65
C ALA A 191 21.91 -2.36 9.44
N ASN A 192 20.95 -2.43 10.35
CA ASN A 192 20.51 -3.66 10.98
C ASN A 192 19.31 -4.21 10.19
N ILE A 193 19.52 -5.28 9.46
CA ILE A 193 18.55 -5.88 8.54
C ILE A 193 17.82 -7.02 9.23
N ASN A 194 16.50 -6.93 9.29
CA ASN A 194 15.65 -7.99 9.81
C ASN A 194 15.69 -9.22 8.88
N VAL A 195 15.82 -10.42 9.44
CA VAL A 195 16.06 -11.66 8.68
C VAL A 195 14.77 -12.45 8.50
N TRP A 196 14.37 -12.71 7.26
CA TRP A 196 13.19 -13.51 6.89
C TRP A 196 13.53 -14.58 5.87
N ASN A 197 12.66 -15.57 5.72
CA ASN A 197 12.72 -16.56 4.64
C ASN A 197 11.45 -16.52 3.76
N PRO A 198 11.34 -15.53 2.86
CA PRO A 198 10.19 -15.37 1.98
C PRO A 198 10.07 -16.50 0.93
N ASN A 199 8.88 -16.68 0.37
CA ASN A 199 8.68 -17.57 -0.76
C ASN A 199 9.33 -17.01 -2.05
N VAL A 200 10.12 -17.83 -2.73
CA VAL A 200 10.80 -17.49 -4.00
C VAL A 200 10.57 -18.61 -5.02
N GLU A 201 10.31 -18.24 -6.28
CA GLU A 201 10.20 -19.18 -7.40
C GLU A 201 11.57 -19.70 -7.86
N SER A 202 11.61 -20.83 -8.56
CA SER A 202 12.86 -21.56 -8.80
C SER A 202 13.89 -20.81 -9.67
N GLU A 203 13.46 -19.91 -10.56
CA GLU A 203 14.32 -19.08 -11.42
C GLU A 203 14.47 -17.63 -10.90
N ASP A 204 13.86 -17.31 -9.77
CA ASP A 204 13.81 -15.96 -9.21
C ASP A 204 14.80 -15.80 -8.04
N PHE A 205 15.00 -14.56 -7.60
CA PHE A 205 15.64 -14.29 -6.31
C PHE A 205 15.04 -13.07 -5.62
N THR A 206 15.20 -13.02 -4.30
CA THR A 206 14.93 -11.83 -3.50
C THR A 206 16.08 -11.54 -2.56
N THR A 207 16.29 -10.26 -2.25
CA THR A 207 17.33 -9.78 -1.33
C THR A 207 16.77 -8.78 -0.34
N ALA A 208 17.40 -8.66 0.83
CA ALA A 208 17.41 -7.45 1.63
C ALA A 208 18.86 -7.04 1.89
N GLN A 209 19.25 -5.82 1.50
CA GLN A 209 20.65 -5.45 1.40
C GLN A 209 20.89 -3.94 1.51
N VAL A 210 22.17 -3.60 1.66
CA VAL A 210 22.71 -2.25 1.56
C VAL A 210 23.48 -2.14 0.25
N TRP A 211 23.27 -1.05 -0.49
CA TRP A 211 24.02 -0.71 -1.71
C TRP A 211 24.83 0.56 -1.50
N LEU A 212 26.06 0.56 -2.02
CA LEU A 212 26.81 1.78 -2.29
C LEU A 212 27.11 1.84 -3.78
N LYS A 213 26.71 2.94 -4.42
CA LYS A 213 26.79 3.13 -5.88
C LYS A 213 27.56 4.40 -6.24
N ALA A 214 28.31 4.34 -7.34
CA ALA A 214 28.96 5.50 -7.95
C ALA A 214 29.06 5.34 -9.47
N GLY A 215 28.98 6.45 -10.21
CA GLY A 215 29.09 6.48 -11.67
C GLY A 215 27.77 6.81 -12.39
N PRO A 216 27.80 6.93 -13.73
CA PRO A 216 26.65 7.34 -14.55
C PRO A 216 25.57 6.25 -14.66
N ASN A 217 24.35 6.66 -15.01
CA ASN A 217 23.12 5.86 -15.04
C ASN A 217 23.28 4.44 -15.64
N ASP A 218 23.78 4.36 -16.87
CA ASP A 218 23.87 3.11 -17.62
C ASP A 218 25.21 2.38 -17.42
N ASN A 219 26.11 2.91 -16.58
CA ASN A 219 27.43 2.36 -16.34
C ASN A 219 27.96 2.73 -14.93
N PHE A 220 27.19 2.38 -13.90
CA PHE A 220 27.56 2.56 -12.50
C PHE A 220 28.29 1.33 -11.93
N GLU A 221 29.09 1.61 -10.91
CA GLU A 221 29.66 0.63 -10.01
C GLU A 221 28.78 0.48 -8.78
N SER A 222 28.67 -0.74 -8.26
CA SER A 222 27.92 -1.03 -7.04
C SER A 222 28.66 -2.07 -6.21
N ILE A 223 28.70 -1.89 -4.90
CA ILE A 223 29.07 -2.92 -3.92
C ILE A 223 27.89 -3.12 -2.95
N GLU A 224 27.62 -4.37 -2.62
CA GLU A 224 26.35 -4.77 -2.02
C GLU A 224 26.54 -5.92 -1.03
N SER A 225 25.81 -5.88 0.08
CA SER A 225 25.74 -7.01 0.99
C SER A 225 24.45 -7.02 1.80
N GLY A 226 24.00 -8.23 2.14
CA GLY A 226 22.79 -8.47 2.91
C GLY A 226 22.47 -9.95 2.97
N TRP A 227 21.18 -10.27 3.05
CA TRP A 227 20.72 -11.64 2.89
C TRP A 227 19.91 -11.82 1.60
N THR A 228 19.99 -13.02 1.03
CA THR A 228 19.30 -13.41 -0.21
C THR A 228 18.63 -14.77 -0.06
N VAL A 229 17.56 -14.98 -0.82
CA VAL A 229 16.99 -16.31 -1.11
C VAL A 229 17.04 -16.48 -2.63
N ASN A 230 17.90 -17.38 -3.09
CA ASN A 230 18.17 -17.62 -4.52
C ASN A 230 18.28 -19.13 -4.80
N PRO A 231 17.16 -19.79 -5.13
CA PRO A 231 17.12 -21.23 -5.37
C PRO A 231 17.95 -21.66 -6.58
N GLN A 232 18.03 -20.82 -7.61
CA GLN A 232 18.83 -21.11 -8.79
C GLN A 232 20.32 -21.21 -8.43
N LEU A 233 20.82 -20.28 -7.62
CA LEU A 233 22.22 -20.25 -7.21
C LEU A 233 22.57 -21.31 -6.17
N TYR A 234 21.81 -21.41 -5.08
CA TYR A 234 22.19 -22.24 -3.93
C TYR A 234 21.55 -23.63 -3.91
N GLY A 235 20.49 -23.87 -4.69
CA GLY A 235 19.81 -25.17 -4.77
C GLY A 235 18.80 -25.40 -3.65
N ASP A 236 18.57 -24.41 -2.81
CA ASP A 236 17.57 -24.43 -1.74
C ASP A 236 16.86 -23.08 -1.60
N LYS A 237 15.85 -23.04 -0.74
CA LYS A 237 15.11 -21.83 -0.37
C LYS A 237 15.50 -21.34 1.02
N LYS A 238 16.79 -21.38 1.36
CA LYS A 238 17.29 -20.86 2.64
C LYS A 238 17.78 -19.42 2.49
N THR A 239 17.57 -18.63 3.53
CA THR A 239 18.14 -17.28 3.64
C THR A 239 19.64 -17.36 3.88
N ARG A 240 20.43 -16.75 3.00
CA ARG A 240 21.89 -16.85 2.97
C ARG A 240 22.55 -15.47 2.97
N LEU A 241 23.67 -15.34 3.68
CA LEU A 241 24.50 -14.12 3.66
C LEU A 241 25.17 -14.02 2.30
N PHE A 242 25.13 -12.85 1.67
CA PHE A 242 25.86 -12.65 0.41
C PHE A 242 26.63 -11.34 0.35
N ALA A 243 27.60 -11.32 -0.54
CA ALA A 243 28.26 -10.12 -1.02
C ALA A 243 28.17 -10.09 -2.55
N HIS A 244 28.06 -8.91 -3.15
CA HIS A 244 28.04 -8.74 -4.60
C HIS A 244 28.73 -7.43 -4.98
N TRP A 245 29.27 -7.36 -6.20
CA TRP A 245 29.79 -6.12 -6.78
C TRP A 245 29.61 -6.10 -8.29
N THR A 246 29.60 -4.92 -8.91
CA THR A 246 29.62 -4.73 -10.37
C THR A 246 30.38 -3.44 -10.72
N LYS A 247 30.99 -3.41 -11.90
CA LYS A 247 31.60 -2.22 -12.52
C LYS A 247 30.76 -1.58 -13.62
N ASP A 248 29.83 -2.36 -14.17
CA ASP A 248 29.20 -2.05 -15.46
C ASP A 248 27.69 -2.26 -15.40
N SER A 249 27.04 -1.85 -14.31
CA SER A 249 25.58 -1.97 -14.13
C SER A 249 25.05 -3.38 -14.41
N TYR A 250 25.70 -4.41 -13.87
CA TYR A 250 25.29 -5.82 -14.01
C TYR A 250 25.32 -6.36 -15.45
N LYS A 251 26.08 -5.75 -16.37
CA LYS A 251 26.17 -6.21 -17.76
C LYS A 251 27.05 -7.44 -17.88
N THR A 252 28.33 -7.33 -17.52
CA THR A 252 29.32 -8.39 -17.74
C THR A 252 30.15 -8.72 -16.50
N THR A 253 30.22 -7.81 -15.53
CA THR A 253 31.00 -7.98 -14.31
C THR A 253 30.13 -8.32 -13.11
N GLY A 254 30.74 -8.94 -12.10
CA GLY A 254 30.06 -9.22 -10.85
C GLY A 254 29.44 -10.60 -10.75
N CYS A 255 29.43 -11.11 -9.52
CA CYS A 255 28.77 -12.33 -9.13
C CYS A 255 28.50 -12.30 -7.63
N PHE A 256 27.62 -13.18 -7.19
CA PHE A 256 27.41 -13.46 -5.78
C PHE A 256 28.64 -14.13 -5.18
N ASP A 257 28.95 -13.75 -3.94
CA ASP A 257 29.97 -14.31 -3.05
C ASP A 257 31.38 -14.34 -3.68
N LEU A 258 31.96 -15.52 -3.87
CA LEU A 258 33.32 -15.75 -4.41
C LEU A 258 33.29 -16.49 -5.75
N GLN A 259 32.15 -16.47 -6.45
CA GLN A 259 31.91 -17.25 -7.67
C GLN A 259 32.69 -16.70 -8.88
N CYS A 260 33.25 -15.51 -8.70
CA CYS A 260 34.13 -14.77 -9.58
C CYS A 260 35.02 -13.89 -8.71
N SER A 261 36.16 -13.48 -9.24
CA SER A 261 37.15 -12.71 -8.49
C SER A 261 36.70 -11.26 -8.30
N GLY A 262 36.97 -10.67 -7.14
CA GLY A 262 36.73 -9.24 -6.88
C GLY A 262 36.55 -8.88 -5.41
N PHE A 263 36.31 -9.88 -4.54
CA PHE A 263 36.26 -9.71 -3.10
C PHE A 263 37.34 -10.56 -2.42
N ILE A 264 38.12 -9.97 -1.51
CA ILE A 264 39.15 -10.68 -0.76
C ILE A 264 38.61 -10.98 0.63
N GLN A 265 38.29 -12.24 0.91
CA GLN A 265 37.87 -12.66 2.24
C GLN A 265 39.10 -12.82 3.14
N THR A 266 38.98 -12.38 4.40
CA THR A 266 40.06 -12.46 5.40
C THR A 266 39.61 -13.14 6.70
N SER A 267 38.32 -13.12 7.00
CA SER A 267 37.76 -13.74 8.20
C SER A 267 37.66 -15.25 8.06
N SER A 268 38.10 -15.97 9.10
CA SER A 268 37.85 -17.42 9.24
C SER A 268 36.50 -17.73 9.90
N LYS A 269 35.73 -16.70 10.29
CA LYS A 269 34.50 -16.83 11.10
C LYS A 269 33.22 -16.80 10.27
N ILE A 270 33.23 -16.17 9.11
CA ILE A 270 32.03 -15.91 8.29
C ILE A 270 32.28 -16.46 6.89
N ALA A 271 31.34 -17.25 6.37
CA ALA A 271 31.36 -17.82 5.03
C ALA A 271 30.29 -17.15 4.16
N LEU A 272 30.68 -16.52 3.06
CA LEU A 272 29.70 -15.99 2.10
C LEU A 272 28.93 -17.14 1.43
N GLY A 273 27.65 -16.91 1.16
CA GLY A 273 26.73 -17.90 0.62
C GLY A 273 26.21 -18.93 1.62
N ALA A 274 26.66 -18.93 2.89
CA ALA A 274 26.18 -19.89 3.90
C ALA A 274 24.85 -19.46 4.54
N ALA A 275 24.05 -20.45 4.96
CA ALA A 275 22.72 -20.21 5.53
C ALA A 275 22.79 -19.51 6.89
N ILE A 276 21.86 -18.59 7.09
CA ILE A 276 21.71 -17.77 8.28
C ILE A 276 20.54 -18.34 9.12
N SER A 277 20.74 -18.50 10.43
CA SER A 277 19.72 -18.99 11.35
C SER A 277 19.90 -18.39 12.75
N PRO A 278 18.81 -18.18 13.53
CA PRO A 278 17.39 -18.34 13.19
C PRO A 278 16.81 -17.21 12.32
N ILE A 279 15.58 -17.39 11.82
CA ILE A 279 14.82 -16.42 11.02
C ILE A 279 13.65 -15.84 11.82
N SER A 280 13.20 -14.63 11.45
CA SER A 280 12.06 -13.96 12.09
C SER A 280 10.73 -14.63 11.76
N MET A 281 9.74 -14.44 12.64
CA MET A 281 8.40 -15.00 12.51
C MET A 281 7.32 -13.93 12.66
N GLU A 282 6.21 -14.10 11.95
CA GLU A 282 5.06 -13.19 12.04
C GLU A 282 4.51 -13.16 13.47
N LEU A 283 4.35 -11.95 14.03
CA LEU A 283 3.94 -11.70 15.43
C LEU A 283 4.82 -12.40 16.48
N GLY A 284 5.97 -12.93 16.09
CA GLY A 284 6.87 -13.72 16.92
C GLY A 284 8.24 -13.07 17.10
N GLN A 285 9.21 -13.90 17.45
CA GLN A 285 10.58 -13.44 17.67
C GLN A 285 11.20 -12.88 16.38
N GLN A 286 11.80 -11.69 16.50
CA GLN A 286 12.47 -11.01 15.38
C GLN A 286 13.99 -11.14 15.52
N TYR A 287 14.67 -11.37 14.40
CA TYR A 287 16.12 -11.57 14.31
C TYR A 287 16.73 -10.62 13.28
N TYR A 288 17.97 -10.19 13.54
CA TYR A 288 18.63 -9.14 12.76
C TYR A 288 20.09 -9.50 12.46
N ILE A 289 20.57 -9.12 11.28
CA ILE A 289 21.99 -9.05 10.96
C ILE A 289 22.41 -7.60 10.83
N THR A 290 23.62 -7.27 11.29
CA THR A 290 24.21 -5.95 11.06
C THR A 290 25.15 -6.03 9.86
N ILE A 291 24.89 -5.20 8.85
CA ILE A 291 25.75 -5.02 7.68
C ILE A 291 26.32 -3.62 7.71
N GLY A 292 27.63 -3.51 7.63
CA GLY A 292 28.34 -2.25 7.42
C GLY A 292 29.30 -2.40 6.25
N ILE A 293 29.37 -1.38 5.39
CA ILE A 293 30.33 -1.30 4.30
C ILE A 293 31.05 0.05 4.43
N TYR A 294 32.37 0.04 4.60
CA TYR A 294 33.15 1.24 4.86
C TYR A 294 34.44 1.24 4.06
N MET A 295 34.79 2.39 3.51
CA MET A 295 36.06 2.63 2.85
C MET A 295 37.15 2.87 3.90
N ASP A 296 38.28 2.18 3.75
CA ASP A 296 39.46 2.39 4.59
C ASP A 296 40.29 3.55 4.06
N GLU A 297 40.42 4.63 4.83
CA GLU A 297 41.05 5.89 4.40
C GLU A 297 42.51 5.76 3.97
N ASN A 298 43.23 4.76 4.52
CA ASN A 298 44.65 4.55 4.20
C ASN A 298 44.86 3.79 2.89
N THR A 299 43.87 3.01 2.44
CA THR A 299 44.03 2.08 1.30
C THR A 299 42.96 2.24 0.22
N ASN A 300 41.90 2.99 0.53
CA ASN A 300 40.64 3.11 -0.22
C ASN A 300 39.91 1.78 -0.45
N ASN A 301 40.31 0.70 0.24
CA ASN A 301 39.64 -0.59 0.13
C ASN A 301 38.29 -0.55 0.86
N TRP A 302 37.25 -1.12 0.26
CA TRP A 302 35.91 -1.16 0.86
C TRP A 302 35.73 -2.42 1.67
N TRP A 303 35.61 -2.29 2.99
CA TRP A 303 35.48 -3.39 3.94
C TRP A 303 34.03 -3.74 4.22
N LEU A 304 33.70 -5.04 4.13
CA LEU A 304 32.43 -5.60 4.57
C LEU A 304 32.51 -6.06 6.02
N ILE A 305 31.62 -5.53 6.85
CA ILE A 305 31.53 -5.76 8.28
C ILE A 305 30.21 -6.46 8.60
N PHE A 306 30.29 -7.56 9.34
CA PHE A 306 29.14 -8.37 9.72
C PHE A 306 28.99 -8.47 11.25
N GLY A 307 27.74 -8.32 11.72
CA GLY A 307 27.39 -8.46 13.13
C GLY A 307 28.13 -7.47 14.03
N ASN A 308 28.71 -7.96 15.13
CA ASN A 308 29.41 -7.15 16.14
C ASN A 308 30.83 -6.75 15.69
N GLY A 309 30.98 -6.21 14.48
CA GLY A 309 32.25 -5.68 13.97
C GLY A 309 33.20 -6.72 13.35
N ILE A 310 32.70 -7.87 12.88
CA ILE A 310 33.55 -8.85 12.21
C ILE A 310 33.88 -8.37 10.80
N ALA A 311 35.14 -8.00 10.56
CA ALA A 311 35.65 -7.68 9.23
C ALA A 311 35.71 -8.96 8.37
N VAL A 312 34.75 -9.14 7.46
CA VAL A 312 34.63 -10.34 6.61
C VAL A 312 35.73 -10.37 5.54
N GLY A 313 35.95 -9.22 4.92
CA GLY A 313 36.85 -9.03 3.78
C GLY A 313 36.63 -7.67 3.13
N TYR A 314 37.23 -7.45 1.96
CA TYR A 314 37.13 -6.16 1.26
C TYR A 314 37.14 -6.28 -0.25
N TRP A 315 36.57 -5.27 -0.92
CA TRP A 315 36.74 -5.01 -2.34
C TRP A 315 37.97 -4.10 -2.55
N PRO A 316 38.99 -4.55 -3.30
CA PRO A 316 40.19 -3.75 -3.52
C PRO A 316 39.92 -2.48 -4.34
N ALA A 317 40.44 -1.34 -3.91
CA ALA A 317 40.32 -0.06 -4.62
C ALA A 317 40.91 -0.13 -6.05
N SER A 318 41.97 -0.92 -6.24
CA SER A 318 42.61 -1.17 -7.54
C SER A 318 41.68 -1.86 -8.54
N THR A 319 40.62 -2.49 -8.04
CA THR A 319 39.58 -3.13 -8.84
C THR A 319 38.32 -2.28 -8.93
N LEU A 320 38.34 -0.98 -8.64
CA LEU A 320 37.19 -0.08 -8.79
C LEU A 320 37.62 1.19 -9.53
N ASN A 321 36.69 1.86 -10.20
CA ASN A 321 36.94 3.13 -10.89
C ASN A 321 36.23 4.29 -10.19
N ALA A 322 34.90 4.26 -10.14
CA ALA A 322 34.07 5.32 -9.56
C ALA A 322 34.04 5.21 -8.02
N LEU A 323 33.80 4.01 -7.49
CA LEU A 323 33.78 3.75 -6.05
C LEU A 323 35.17 3.86 -5.41
N LYS A 324 36.25 3.97 -6.20
CA LYS A 324 37.61 4.16 -5.69
C LYS A 324 37.75 5.40 -4.79
N ASN A 325 36.93 6.42 -4.99
CA ASN A 325 37.02 7.68 -4.26
C ASN A 325 35.93 7.79 -3.18
N SER A 326 34.68 7.55 -3.55
CA SER A 326 33.51 7.63 -2.67
C SER A 326 32.30 7.03 -3.39
N ALA A 327 31.24 6.74 -2.64
CA ALA A 327 29.92 6.47 -3.19
C ALA A 327 29.14 7.78 -3.35
N THR A 328 28.38 7.91 -4.43
CA THR A 328 27.50 9.07 -4.67
C THR A 328 26.04 8.78 -4.30
N MET A 329 25.75 7.53 -3.95
CA MET A 329 24.42 7.08 -3.59
C MET A 329 24.52 5.89 -2.65
N VAL A 330 23.64 5.89 -1.65
CA VAL A 330 23.47 4.78 -0.71
C VAL A 330 22.01 4.38 -0.68
N GLU A 331 21.74 3.08 -0.77
CA GLU A 331 20.40 2.51 -0.70
C GLU A 331 20.30 1.44 0.38
N TRP A 332 19.13 1.32 0.99
CA TRP A 332 18.76 0.29 1.95
C TRP A 332 17.41 -0.28 1.58
N GLY A 333 17.24 -1.60 1.59
CA GLY A 333 15.93 -2.21 1.36
C GLY A 333 15.97 -3.53 0.62
N GLY A 334 14.90 -3.82 -0.12
CA GLY A 334 14.68 -5.08 -0.80
C GLY A 334 14.69 -4.98 -2.32
N GLN A 335 15.07 -6.08 -2.96
CA GLN A 335 14.99 -6.25 -4.42
C GLN A 335 14.50 -7.65 -4.76
N VAL A 336 13.59 -7.75 -5.73
CA VAL A 336 13.13 -8.99 -6.35
C VAL A 336 13.55 -8.99 -7.80
N TYR A 337 14.04 -10.13 -8.28
CA TYR A 337 14.19 -10.41 -9.71
C TYR A 337 13.20 -11.49 -10.12
N SER A 338 12.50 -11.24 -11.22
CA SER A 338 11.78 -12.27 -11.96
C SER A 338 11.58 -11.85 -13.41
N SER A 339 11.49 -12.85 -14.29
CA SER A 339 11.04 -12.62 -15.67
C SER A 339 9.56 -12.16 -15.75
N ASN A 340 8.78 -12.31 -14.67
CA ASN A 340 7.36 -11.94 -14.57
C ASN A 340 7.10 -10.63 -13.80
N VAL A 341 8.14 -9.94 -13.32
CA VAL A 341 8.00 -8.58 -12.77
C VAL A 341 7.35 -7.66 -13.82
N ARG A 342 6.44 -6.77 -13.41
CA ARG A 342 5.66 -5.88 -14.29
C ARG A 342 4.87 -6.61 -15.40
N LYS A 343 4.62 -7.91 -15.27
CA LYS A 343 3.81 -8.73 -16.20
C LYS A 343 2.59 -9.31 -15.49
N SER A 344 1.63 -9.79 -16.29
CA SER A 344 0.45 -10.53 -15.82
C SER A 344 0.41 -11.93 -16.46
N PRO A 345 0.35 -13.02 -15.67
CA PRO A 345 0.42 -13.04 -14.21
C PRO A 345 1.79 -12.58 -13.68
N HIS A 346 1.78 -11.94 -12.50
CA HIS A 346 3.01 -11.50 -11.82
C HIS A 346 3.74 -12.69 -11.17
N THR A 347 5.02 -12.51 -10.81
CA THR A 347 5.79 -13.50 -10.04
C THR A 347 5.16 -13.78 -8.66
N LYS A 348 5.35 -15.02 -8.18
CA LYS A 348 5.01 -15.46 -6.81
C LYS A 348 6.17 -15.25 -5.82
N THR A 349 7.23 -14.56 -6.22
CA THR A 349 8.37 -14.23 -5.38
C THR A 349 8.04 -13.05 -4.47
N ALA A 350 8.15 -13.27 -3.16
CA ALA A 350 7.88 -12.27 -2.12
C ALA A 350 9.14 -11.48 -1.75
N MET A 351 8.96 -10.22 -1.32
CA MET A 351 10.05 -9.37 -0.82
C MET A 351 9.98 -9.25 0.72
N GLY A 352 11.13 -9.25 1.37
CA GLY A 352 11.22 -9.07 2.83
C GLY A 352 10.55 -10.23 3.56
N SER A 353 9.53 -9.93 4.36
CA SER A 353 8.71 -10.92 5.06
C SER A 353 7.56 -11.48 4.21
N GLY A 354 7.34 -10.90 3.03
CA GLY A 354 6.12 -11.12 2.25
C GLY A 354 4.90 -10.37 2.78
N LYS A 355 5.05 -9.40 3.70
CA LYS A 355 4.00 -8.48 4.14
C LYS A 355 4.33 -7.06 3.68
N PHE A 356 3.30 -6.25 3.47
CA PHE A 356 3.47 -4.85 3.10
C PHE A 356 4.14 -4.07 4.25
N ALA A 357 4.91 -3.04 3.91
CA ALA A 357 5.59 -2.14 4.84
C ALA A 357 4.64 -1.51 5.86
N SER A 358 3.37 -1.29 5.50
CA SER A 358 2.32 -0.77 6.38
C SER A 358 1.91 -1.74 7.50
N SER A 359 2.33 -3.00 7.45
CA SER A 359 2.11 -3.97 8.54
C SER A 359 3.07 -3.77 9.73
N LEU A 360 4.06 -2.88 9.58
CA LEU A 360 4.98 -2.43 10.64
C LEU A 360 5.68 -3.58 11.40
N LYS A 361 6.20 -3.25 12.59
CA LYS A 361 7.01 -4.12 13.44
C LYS A 361 6.33 -5.46 13.72
N GLY A 362 7.11 -6.54 13.61
CA GLY A 362 6.65 -7.91 13.87
C GLY A 362 6.00 -8.61 12.67
N ASN A 363 5.65 -7.86 11.62
CA ASN A 363 5.03 -8.41 10.40
C ASN A 363 5.83 -8.06 9.14
N ALA A 364 6.15 -6.79 8.93
CA ALA A 364 6.94 -6.32 7.80
C ALA A 364 8.44 -6.56 8.05
N CYS A 365 9.21 -6.71 6.97
CA CYS A 365 10.67 -6.69 7.10
C CYS A 365 11.13 -5.26 7.37
N SER A 366 12.05 -5.09 8.30
CA SER A 366 12.57 -3.78 8.69
C SER A 366 14.08 -3.66 8.53
N MET A 367 14.54 -2.42 8.36
CA MET A 367 15.91 -1.99 8.57
C MET A 367 15.93 -0.91 9.64
N GLU A 368 16.75 -1.12 10.66
CA GLU A 368 16.93 -0.22 11.79
C GLU A 368 18.38 0.24 11.87
N ASN A 369 18.66 1.26 12.69
CA ASN A 369 20.00 1.80 12.90
C ASN A 369 20.70 2.11 11.56
N ILE A 370 19.93 2.67 10.62
CA ILE A 370 20.40 3.10 9.31
C ILE A 370 21.34 4.29 9.51
N ALA A 371 22.52 4.19 8.92
CA ALA A 371 23.51 5.26 9.03
C ALA A 371 24.41 5.31 7.80
N ILE A 372 24.94 6.51 7.55
CA ILE A 372 25.97 6.80 6.56
C ILE A 372 27.24 7.29 7.26
N VAL A 373 28.35 7.20 6.54
CA VAL A 373 29.60 7.87 6.86
C VAL A 373 29.99 8.72 5.64
N ASP A 374 30.35 9.97 5.90
CA ASP A 374 30.96 10.87 4.92
C ASP A 374 32.39 11.23 5.39
N PHE A 375 33.00 12.24 4.78
CA PHE A 375 34.35 12.68 5.17
C PHE A 375 34.45 13.32 6.57
N SER A 376 33.34 13.50 7.30
CA SER A 376 33.39 13.81 8.74
C SER A 376 33.80 12.60 9.58
N THR A 377 33.82 11.40 9.00
CA THR A 377 34.19 10.11 9.64
C THR A 377 33.25 9.68 10.77
N GLN A 378 32.11 10.35 10.93
CA GLN A 378 31.12 10.05 11.95
C GLN A 378 29.93 9.28 11.35
N LEU A 379 29.43 8.30 12.12
CA LEU A 379 28.19 7.63 11.79
C LEU A 379 27.00 8.51 12.16
N GLN A 380 26.18 8.80 11.16
CA GLN A 380 25.00 9.61 11.32
C GLN A 380 23.83 9.04 10.54
N TYR A 381 22.62 9.26 11.05
CA TYR A 381 21.42 8.98 10.28
C TYR A 381 21.38 9.94 9.07
N PRO A 382 21.14 9.45 7.84
CA PRO A 382 21.14 10.30 6.66
C PRO A 382 20.01 11.35 6.72
N PRO A 383 20.31 12.66 6.63
CA PRO A 383 19.28 13.69 6.54
C PRO A 383 18.59 13.63 5.17
N GLU A 384 17.31 14.01 5.08
CA GLU A 384 16.57 14.11 3.81
C GLU A 384 16.67 12.85 2.93
N VAL A 385 16.25 11.71 3.47
CA VAL A 385 16.12 10.45 2.73
C VAL A 385 14.85 10.42 1.89
N THR A 386 14.90 9.72 0.75
CA THR A 386 13.72 9.46 -0.08
C THR A 386 13.33 7.99 0.05
N THR A 387 12.04 7.72 0.20
CA THR A 387 11.49 6.36 0.15
C THR A 387 10.97 6.09 -1.26
N LEU A 388 11.35 4.95 -1.85
CA LEU A 388 10.96 4.56 -3.20
C LEU A 388 10.49 3.10 -3.21
N ALA A 389 9.40 2.84 -3.93
CA ALA A 389 9.00 1.48 -4.30
C ALA A 389 8.63 1.47 -5.78
N GLU A 390 9.34 0.69 -6.59
CA GLU A 390 9.17 0.70 -8.04
C GLU A 390 7.85 0.06 -8.50
N GLU A 391 7.40 -0.96 -7.78
CA GLU A 391 6.06 -1.54 -7.88
C GLU A 391 5.38 -1.41 -6.51
N ASN A 392 5.10 -0.17 -6.08
CA ASN A 392 4.53 0.18 -4.77
C ASN A 392 3.21 -0.55 -4.41
N TYR A 393 2.60 -1.27 -5.35
CA TYR A 393 1.40 -2.11 -5.13
C TYR A 393 1.73 -3.60 -4.90
N CYS A 394 2.89 -4.06 -5.36
CA CYS A 394 3.39 -5.42 -5.15
C CYS A 394 4.36 -5.46 -3.97
N TYR A 395 5.22 -4.45 -3.87
CA TYR A 395 6.23 -4.31 -2.83
C TYR A 395 6.21 -2.86 -2.34
N THR A 396 5.90 -2.63 -1.07
CA THR A 396 5.81 -1.30 -0.48
C THR A 396 7.07 -0.97 0.30
N ALA A 397 7.31 0.33 0.48
CA ALA A 397 8.37 0.90 1.30
C ALA A 397 7.78 2.00 2.18
N LEU A 398 8.18 2.06 3.44
CA LEU A 398 7.69 3.04 4.42
C LEU A 398 8.81 3.39 5.39
N ASN A 399 9.23 4.65 5.43
CA ASN A 399 10.10 5.15 6.49
C ASN A 399 9.25 5.72 7.63
N HIS A 400 9.19 5.00 8.76
CA HIS A 400 8.29 5.31 9.87
C HIS A 400 9.06 5.77 11.10
N GLN A 401 8.59 6.81 11.79
CA GLN A 401 9.21 7.35 12.99
C GLN A 401 8.19 7.36 14.15
N ASP A 402 8.50 6.65 15.23
CA ASP A 402 7.66 6.56 16.43
C ASP A 402 7.89 7.80 17.32
N GLY A 403 7.20 8.91 17.02
CA GLY A 403 7.38 10.18 17.74
C GLY A 403 8.64 10.96 17.35
N SER A 404 8.77 12.21 17.81
CA SER A 404 9.80 13.15 17.34
C SER A 404 11.23 12.82 17.78
N GLU A 405 11.42 12.01 18.82
CA GLU A 405 12.74 11.73 19.43
C GLU A 405 13.33 10.36 19.03
N SER A 406 12.59 9.48 18.35
CA SER A 406 13.09 8.17 17.92
C SER A 406 13.77 8.24 16.55
N LEU A 407 14.74 7.37 16.30
CA LEU A 407 15.26 7.19 14.94
C LEU A 407 14.21 6.50 14.07
N PRO A 408 14.06 6.91 12.79
CA PRO A 408 13.17 6.22 11.86
C PRO A 408 13.57 4.75 11.65
N THR A 409 12.56 3.90 11.53
CA THR A 409 12.67 2.51 11.08
C THR A 409 12.13 2.41 9.66
N PHE A 410 12.94 1.84 8.78
CA PHE A 410 12.55 1.61 7.39
C PHE A 410 11.89 0.23 7.25
N TYR A 411 10.63 0.20 6.84
CA TYR A 411 9.88 -1.02 6.55
C TYR A 411 9.75 -1.23 5.05
N PHE A 412 9.89 -2.47 4.60
CA PHE A 412 9.70 -2.85 3.20
C PHE A 412 9.20 -4.29 3.08
N GLY A 413 8.54 -4.58 1.96
CA GLY A 413 8.09 -5.92 1.63
C GLY A 413 6.75 -5.93 0.90
N GLY A 414 6.26 -7.12 0.58
CA GLY A 414 4.93 -7.28 0.01
C GLY A 414 4.63 -8.71 -0.46
N PRO A 415 3.37 -9.16 -0.33
CA PRO A 415 2.94 -10.49 -0.76
C PRO A 415 2.65 -10.58 -2.26
N VAL A 416 2.56 -11.83 -2.70
CA VAL A 416 2.08 -12.31 -4.01
C VAL A 416 0.64 -11.87 -4.36
N THR A 417 -0.16 -11.40 -3.39
CA THR A 417 -1.63 -11.24 -3.56
C THR A 417 -2.12 -9.79 -3.57
N GLY A 418 -1.36 -8.88 -4.16
CA GLY A 418 -1.99 -7.69 -4.74
C GLY A 418 -2.73 -8.12 -6.01
N LYS A 419 -4.05 -8.37 -5.94
CA LYS A 419 -4.93 -8.49 -7.11
C LYS A 419 -5.04 -7.15 -7.88
N ALA A 420 -3.93 -6.48 -8.13
CA ALA A 420 -3.90 -5.36 -9.04
C ALA A 420 -3.74 -5.93 -10.45
N ASN A 421 -4.85 -6.37 -11.04
CA ASN A 421 -4.90 -6.47 -12.49
C ASN A 421 -4.80 -5.03 -13.02
N PHE A 422 -3.58 -4.55 -13.30
CA PHE A 422 -3.36 -3.17 -13.75
C PHE A 422 -4.21 -2.82 -14.97
N LYS A 423 -4.50 -3.80 -15.83
CA LYS A 423 -5.43 -3.62 -16.96
C LYS A 423 -6.84 -3.28 -16.48
N GLU A 424 -7.34 -3.99 -15.49
CA GLU A 424 -8.67 -3.75 -14.90
C GLU A 424 -8.75 -2.40 -14.18
N ILE A 425 -7.68 -2.01 -13.50
CA ILE A 425 -7.56 -0.69 -12.86
C ILE A 425 -7.57 0.42 -13.92
N ASP A 426 -6.79 0.26 -14.99
CA ASP A 426 -6.71 1.26 -16.06
C ASP A 426 -8.03 1.36 -16.85
N GLU A 427 -8.70 0.24 -17.09
CA GLU A 427 -10.06 0.20 -17.64
C GLU A 427 -11.06 0.90 -16.72
N LYS A 428 -10.96 0.66 -15.40
CA LYS A 428 -11.83 1.29 -14.42
C LYS A 428 -11.58 2.80 -14.30
N LEU A 429 -10.32 3.26 -14.33
CA LEU A 429 -10.00 4.69 -14.33
C LEU A 429 -10.53 5.39 -15.58
N LYS A 430 -10.43 4.77 -16.75
CA LYS A 430 -11.03 5.30 -17.99
C LYS A 430 -12.55 5.37 -17.91
N GLN A 431 -13.18 4.44 -17.20
CA GLN A 431 -14.63 4.48 -16.97
C GLN A 431 -15.01 5.66 -16.05
N LEU A 432 -14.33 5.79 -14.91
CA LEU A 432 -14.67 6.76 -13.86
C LEU A 432 -14.30 8.20 -14.22
N ASN A 433 -13.13 8.42 -14.82
CA ASN A 433 -12.65 9.76 -15.15
C ASN A 433 -13.11 10.17 -16.55
N LYS A 434 -14.04 11.11 -16.59
CA LYS A 434 -14.55 11.67 -17.84
C LYS A 434 -13.62 12.75 -18.39
N PRO A 435 -13.63 13.01 -19.71
CA PRO A 435 -12.85 14.09 -20.29
C PRO A 435 -13.18 15.44 -19.64
N ALA A 436 -12.19 16.08 -19.04
CA ALA A 436 -12.33 17.36 -18.39
C ALA A 436 -12.29 18.50 -19.41
N VAL A 437 -13.22 19.46 -19.28
CA VAL A 437 -13.17 20.74 -19.99
C VAL A 437 -12.19 21.69 -19.30
N LYS A 438 -12.14 21.62 -17.96
CA LYS A 438 -11.23 22.37 -17.10
C LYS A 438 -10.89 21.51 -15.89
N THR A 439 -9.64 21.56 -15.43
CA THR A 439 -9.21 20.91 -14.18
C THR A 439 -8.84 21.98 -13.16
N ILE A 440 -9.26 21.77 -11.92
CA ILE A 440 -8.98 22.63 -10.75
C ILE A 440 -8.25 21.78 -9.72
N GLN A 441 -7.17 22.30 -9.16
CA GLN A 441 -6.44 21.64 -8.08
C GLN A 441 -6.84 22.29 -6.75
N GLY A 442 -7.45 21.52 -5.87
CA GLY A 442 -7.86 21.96 -4.53
C GLY A 442 -6.65 22.13 -3.60
N GLU A 443 -6.81 22.99 -2.58
CA GLU A 443 -5.79 23.21 -1.53
C GLU A 443 -5.52 21.94 -0.70
N ASP A 444 -6.50 21.03 -0.63
CA ASP A 444 -6.44 19.73 0.05
C ASP A 444 -5.75 18.63 -0.80
N GLY A 445 -5.30 18.97 -2.01
CA GLY A 445 -4.64 18.04 -2.93
C GLY A 445 -5.60 17.25 -3.83
N ASP A 446 -6.92 17.47 -3.72
CA ASP A 446 -7.88 16.90 -4.64
C ASP A 446 -7.81 17.55 -6.03
N ILE A 447 -8.14 16.77 -7.05
CA ILE A 447 -8.21 17.25 -8.43
C ILE A 447 -9.67 17.19 -8.86
N ILE A 448 -10.23 18.33 -9.23
CA ILE A 448 -11.62 18.49 -9.66
C ILE A 448 -11.64 18.71 -11.16
N ASP A 449 -12.32 17.83 -11.88
CA ASP A 449 -12.57 17.95 -13.30
C ASP A 449 -13.96 18.53 -13.55
N CYS A 450 -14.01 19.66 -14.23
CA CYS A 450 -15.24 20.21 -14.78
C CYS A 450 -15.59 19.41 -16.03
N VAL A 451 -16.58 18.55 -15.92
CA VAL A 451 -17.01 17.63 -16.98
C VAL A 451 -18.25 18.20 -17.65
N ASP A 452 -18.31 18.15 -18.98
CA ASP A 452 -19.50 18.49 -19.75
C ASP A 452 -20.74 17.78 -19.16
N ILE A 453 -21.82 18.54 -18.93
CA ILE A 453 -23.01 18.03 -18.25
C ILE A 453 -23.60 16.79 -18.93
N TYR A 454 -23.45 16.62 -20.24
CA TYR A 454 -23.93 15.47 -21.02
C TYR A 454 -22.95 14.29 -21.06
N LYS A 455 -21.74 14.45 -20.52
CA LYS A 455 -20.68 13.42 -20.47
C LYS A 455 -20.40 12.90 -19.07
N GLN A 456 -21.18 13.32 -18.08
CA GLN A 456 -21.03 12.91 -16.69
C GLN A 456 -21.28 11.40 -16.48
N PRO A 457 -20.76 10.79 -15.41
CA PRO A 457 -20.89 9.36 -15.10
C PRO A 457 -22.33 8.82 -15.06
N ALA A 458 -23.32 9.68 -14.80
CA ALA A 458 -24.75 9.31 -14.81
C ALA A 458 -25.14 8.52 -16.07
N PHE A 459 -24.62 8.92 -17.24
CA PHE A 459 -25.01 8.37 -18.54
C PHE A 459 -24.24 7.12 -18.96
N ASP A 460 -23.33 6.63 -18.11
CA ASP A 460 -22.81 5.27 -18.26
C ASP A 460 -23.88 4.22 -17.95
N HIS A 461 -24.92 4.60 -17.18
CA HIS A 461 -26.04 3.70 -16.89
C HIS A 461 -26.82 3.42 -18.19
N PRO A 462 -27.05 2.15 -18.57
CA PRO A 462 -27.73 1.81 -19.82
C PRO A 462 -29.12 2.47 -19.96
N ALA A 463 -29.86 2.59 -18.86
CA ALA A 463 -31.19 3.21 -18.87
C ALA A 463 -31.17 4.74 -19.03
N LEU A 464 -30.00 5.40 -18.88
CA LEU A 464 -29.88 6.86 -18.93
C LEU A 464 -29.18 7.39 -20.20
N LYS A 465 -28.73 6.55 -21.13
CA LYS A 465 -27.94 6.98 -22.30
C LYS A 465 -28.55 8.12 -23.12
N ASN A 466 -29.88 8.16 -23.22
CA ASN A 466 -30.64 9.17 -23.96
C ASN A 466 -31.55 10.00 -23.03
N HIS A 467 -31.23 10.06 -21.74
CA HIS A 467 -32.03 10.77 -20.75
C HIS A 467 -32.02 12.27 -21.01
N ILE A 468 -33.20 12.88 -21.05
CA ILE A 468 -33.34 14.34 -21.20
C ILE A 468 -33.13 14.98 -19.83
N ILE A 469 -32.11 15.83 -19.71
CA ILE A 469 -31.75 16.46 -18.44
C ILE A 469 -32.81 17.48 -18.03
N GLN A 470 -33.37 17.30 -16.84
CA GLN A 470 -34.18 18.32 -16.19
C GLN A 470 -33.26 19.32 -15.47
N MET A 471 -33.12 20.54 -15.97
CA MET A 471 -32.17 21.52 -15.40
C MET A 471 -32.59 22.08 -14.04
N LYS A 472 -33.89 22.13 -13.74
CA LYS A 472 -34.44 22.61 -12.47
C LYS A 472 -35.75 21.91 -12.11
N PRO A 473 -36.06 21.74 -10.80
CA PRO A 473 -37.36 21.21 -10.38
C PRO A 473 -38.50 22.10 -10.89
N SER A 474 -39.64 21.48 -11.16
CA SER A 474 -40.85 22.14 -11.67
C SER A 474 -41.67 22.84 -10.59
N PHE A 475 -41.31 22.64 -9.33
CA PHE A 475 -41.99 23.19 -8.15
C PHE A 475 -40.96 23.83 -7.21
N ASP A 476 -41.44 24.84 -6.48
CA ASP A 476 -40.69 25.44 -5.38
C ASP A 476 -41.53 25.35 -4.11
N LEU A 477 -40.96 24.82 -3.04
CA LEU A 477 -41.67 24.68 -1.77
C LEU A 477 -41.76 26.06 -1.15
N LYS A 478 -42.98 26.54 -0.89
CA LYS A 478 -43.17 27.77 -0.12
C LYS A 478 -42.70 27.48 1.30
N GLU A 479 -41.59 28.10 1.73
CA GLU A 479 -41.20 28.14 3.13
C GLU A 479 -42.23 29.00 3.89
N GLU A 480 -43.35 28.40 4.31
CA GLU A 480 -44.02 28.94 5.48
C GLU A 480 -43.04 28.75 6.63
N LYS A 481 -42.53 29.89 7.15
CA LYS A 481 -41.65 29.90 8.31
C LYS A 481 -42.26 28.97 9.35
N LEU A 482 -41.59 27.85 9.64
CA LEU A 482 -41.74 27.12 10.89
C LEU A 482 -41.24 28.07 12.00
N SER A 483 -41.99 29.15 12.25
CA SER A 483 -41.54 30.25 13.09
C SER A 483 -41.78 29.86 14.54
N LEU A 484 -40.72 29.89 15.34
CA LEU A 484 -40.69 30.56 16.64
C LEU A 484 -39.21 30.82 17.03
N LYS A 485 -38.81 32.08 16.83
CA LYS A 485 -37.67 32.83 17.42
C LYS A 485 -36.44 32.02 17.90
N ASN A 486 -35.50 31.80 16.99
CA ASN A 486 -34.07 32.12 17.13
C ASN A 486 -33.31 31.63 15.89
N GLU A 487 -33.49 32.31 14.75
CA GLU A 487 -32.48 32.27 13.68
C GLU A 487 -31.26 33.07 14.13
N SER A 488 -30.55 32.59 15.16
CA SER A 488 -29.13 32.91 15.26
C SER A 488 -28.51 32.35 13.99
N THR A 489 -27.95 33.20 13.14
CA THR A 489 -27.24 32.85 11.90
C THR A 489 -26.38 31.60 12.09
N LYS A 490 -26.92 30.42 11.73
CA LYS A 490 -26.16 29.17 11.81
C LYS A 490 -25.00 29.31 10.84
N LEU A 491 -23.80 29.03 11.32
CA LEU A 491 -22.65 29.08 10.45
C LEU A 491 -22.71 27.90 9.49
N THR A 492 -22.72 28.22 8.20
CA THR A 492 -22.78 27.24 7.12
C THR A 492 -21.37 26.83 6.72
N VAL A 493 -21.24 25.58 6.33
CA VAL A 493 -20.00 25.05 5.74
C VAL A 493 -19.86 25.43 4.26
N PHE A 494 -18.64 25.40 3.73
CA PHE A 494 -18.32 25.53 2.31
C PHE A 494 -17.38 24.40 1.88
N GLN A 495 -17.14 24.24 0.58
CA GLN A 495 -16.21 23.22 0.09
C GLN A 495 -14.85 23.83 -0.24
N THR A 496 -13.77 23.23 0.26
CA THR A 496 -12.42 23.80 0.19
C THR A 496 -11.99 24.14 -1.25
N TRP A 497 -12.35 23.29 -2.22
CA TRP A 497 -12.04 23.50 -3.64
C TRP A 497 -12.60 24.80 -4.24
N GLN A 498 -13.69 25.35 -3.67
CA GLN A 498 -14.32 26.58 -4.15
C GLN A 498 -13.39 27.80 -4.02
N ARG A 499 -12.35 27.72 -3.16
CA ARG A 499 -11.30 28.74 -3.07
C ARG A 499 -10.34 28.72 -4.26
N SER A 500 -10.14 27.54 -4.85
CA SER A 500 -9.21 27.32 -5.95
C SER A 500 -9.83 27.63 -7.32
N GLY A 501 -11.15 27.75 -7.41
CA GLY A 501 -11.85 28.20 -8.60
C GLY A 501 -13.29 27.69 -8.71
N SER A 502 -13.86 27.89 -9.90
CA SER A 502 -15.21 27.42 -10.25
C SER A 502 -15.24 26.75 -11.63
N CYS A 503 -16.26 25.91 -11.85
CA CYS A 503 -16.51 25.26 -13.13
C CYS A 503 -17.32 26.18 -14.08
N PRO A 504 -16.99 26.18 -15.39
CA PRO A 504 -17.71 26.97 -16.38
C PRO A 504 -19.16 26.49 -16.57
N GLU A 505 -19.99 27.36 -17.12
CA GLU A 505 -21.38 27.01 -17.47
C GLU A 505 -21.44 25.82 -18.43
N GLY A 506 -22.45 24.96 -18.28
CA GLY A 506 -22.59 23.72 -19.05
C GLY A 506 -21.69 22.57 -18.56
N THR A 507 -20.96 22.75 -17.45
CA THR A 507 -20.14 21.68 -16.84
C THR A 507 -20.52 21.44 -15.38
N VAL A 508 -20.22 20.25 -14.88
CA VAL A 508 -20.40 19.85 -13.47
C VAL A 508 -19.04 19.44 -12.87
N PRO A 509 -18.72 19.83 -11.62
CA PRO A 509 -17.50 19.43 -10.96
C PRO A 509 -17.57 17.96 -10.55
N ILE A 510 -16.55 17.19 -10.93
CA ILE A 510 -16.38 15.78 -10.58
C ILE A 510 -14.97 15.56 -10.05
N ARG A 511 -14.84 14.91 -8.89
CA ARG A 511 -13.54 14.59 -8.31
C ARG A 511 -12.85 13.51 -9.15
N ARG A 512 -11.63 13.78 -9.60
CA ARG A 512 -10.82 12.83 -10.36
C ARG A 512 -10.37 11.68 -9.47
N ILE A 513 -10.65 10.46 -9.91
CA ILE A 513 -10.21 9.24 -9.26
C ILE A 513 -8.78 8.91 -9.72
N ARG A 514 -7.85 8.74 -8.79
CA ARG A 514 -6.47 8.37 -9.06
C ARG A 514 -6.27 6.86 -8.94
N ARG A 515 -5.18 6.37 -9.53
CA ARG A 515 -4.81 4.95 -9.47
C ARG A 515 -4.66 4.46 -8.02
N GLU A 516 -4.09 5.30 -7.16
CA GLU A 516 -4.00 5.05 -5.71
C GLU A 516 -5.35 4.94 -5.01
N ASP A 517 -6.42 5.54 -5.51
CA ASP A 517 -7.75 5.44 -4.90
C ASP A 517 -8.36 4.06 -5.16
N LEU A 518 -8.24 3.53 -6.39
CA LEU A 518 -8.69 2.18 -6.74
C LEU A 518 -7.91 1.07 -6.05
N LEU A 519 -6.62 1.32 -5.79
CA LEU A 519 -5.72 0.33 -5.18
C LEU A 519 -5.85 0.22 -3.67
N ARG A 520 -6.44 1.23 -3.02
CA ARG A 520 -6.85 1.13 -1.61
C ARG A 520 -8.09 0.27 -1.45
N ALA A 521 -8.96 0.22 -2.46
CA ALA A 521 -10.19 -0.55 -2.44
C ALA A 521 -9.95 -2.05 -2.24
N LYS A 522 -10.83 -2.72 -1.49
CA LYS A 522 -10.81 -4.19 -1.34
C LYS A 522 -10.97 -4.92 -2.69
N SER A 523 -11.65 -4.29 -3.65
CA SER A 523 -11.84 -4.76 -5.02
C SER A 523 -12.09 -3.56 -5.94
N VAL A 524 -11.52 -3.58 -7.15
CA VAL A 524 -11.74 -2.54 -8.19
C VAL A 524 -13.20 -2.49 -8.61
N GLN A 525 -13.89 -3.64 -8.67
CA GLN A 525 -15.32 -3.70 -8.97
C GLN A 525 -16.20 -3.13 -7.84
N GLN A 526 -15.72 -3.21 -6.60
CA GLN A 526 -16.41 -2.71 -5.41
C GLN A 526 -15.98 -1.29 -5.01
N PHE A 527 -15.03 -0.68 -5.73
CA PHE A 527 -14.65 0.70 -5.50
C PHE A 527 -15.87 1.60 -5.69
N GLY A 528 -16.11 2.46 -4.70
CA GLY A 528 -17.33 3.24 -4.68
C GLY A 528 -18.58 2.37 -4.55
N ARG A 529 -18.63 1.29 -3.75
CA ARG A 529 -19.89 0.55 -3.45
C ARG A 529 -20.07 0.25 -1.96
N LYS A 530 -21.26 0.50 -1.41
CA LYS A 530 -21.52 0.31 0.04
C LYS A 530 -21.47 -1.19 0.29
N PRO A 531 -20.70 -1.69 1.28
CA PRO A 531 -20.65 -3.12 1.54
C PRO A 531 -22.07 -3.66 1.73
N PRO A 532 -22.51 -4.75 1.07
CA PRO A 532 -23.89 -5.19 1.16
C PRO A 532 -24.31 -5.43 2.61
N GLU A 533 -25.56 -5.08 2.96
CA GLU A 533 -26.11 -5.34 4.29
C GLU A 533 -26.28 -6.86 4.47
N VAL A 534 -25.68 -7.39 5.53
CA VAL A 534 -25.83 -8.80 5.91
C VAL A 534 -26.82 -8.84 7.06
N VAL A 535 -28.05 -9.23 6.77
CA VAL A 535 -29.12 -9.39 7.75
C VAL A 535 -29.02 -10.76 8.41
N LEU A 536 -28.95 -10.80 9.74
CA LEU A 536 -29.00 -12.06 10.49
C LEU A 536 -30.44 -12.58 10.54
N LYS A 537 -30.71 -13.71 9.86
CA LYS A 537 -31.99 -14.42 9.98
C LYS A 537 -32.08 -15.05 11.38
N SER A 538 -33.11 -14.70 12.13
CA SER A 538 -33.34 -15.10 13.52
C SER A 538 -33.51 -16.63 13.67
N ASN A 539 -32.41 -17.36 13.85
CA ASN A 539 -32.41 -18.75 14.36
C ASN A 539 -31.30 -19.02 15.39
N THR A 540 -30.57 -17.98 15.79
CA THR A 540 -29.64 -18.02 16.93
C THR A 540 -30.18 -17.13 18.02
N THR A 541 -30.28 -17.68 19.23
CA THR A 541 -30.50 -16.97 20.49
C THR A 541 -29.39 -15.93 20.71
N ILE A 542 -29.46 -14.80 20.01
CA ILE A 542 -28.90 -13.55 20.50
C ILE A 542 -30.05 -12.95 21.29
N GLU A 543 -29.98 -13.08 22.62
CA GLU A 543 -30.89 -12.34 23.49
C GLU A 543 -30.86 -10.88 23.04
N HIS A 544 -31.99 -10.32 22.59
CA HIS A 544 -32.20 -8.88 22.50
C HIS A 544 -32.07 -8.34 23.94
N LYS A 545 -30.84 -8.09 24.41
CA LYS A 545 -30.66 -7.56 25.75
C LYS A 545 -30.74 -6.04 25.81
N ASP A 546 -30.50 -5.30 24.73
CA ASP A 546 -30.17 -3.88 24.89
C ASP A 546 -30.66 -2.91 23.78
N GLY A 547 -31.82 -3.16 23.15
CA GLY A 547 -32.41 -2.19 22.20
C GLY A 547 -33.92 -2.08 22.38
N GLN A 548 -34.41 -0.92 22.82
CA GLN A 548 -35.85 -0.65 22.87
C GLN A 548 -36.35 -0.34 21.46
N LEU A 549 -37.11 -1.26 20.84
CA LEU A 549 -37.64 -1.10 19.47
C LEU A 549 -38.33 0.26 19.33
N PRO A 550 -38.16 0.99 18.21
CA PRO A 550 -38.80 2.28 18.06
C PRO A 550 -40.31 2.07 18.05
N SER A 551 -40.98 2.62 19.05
CA SER A 551 -42.44 2.67 19.14
C SER A 551 -42.91 3.91 18.40
N ILE A 552 -43.59 3.71 17.27
CA ILE A 552 -44.24 4.80 16.53
C ILE A 552 -45.74 4.56 16.64
N ASN A 553 -46.44 5.49 17.31
CA ASN A 553 -47.88 5.43 17.54
C ASN A 553 -48.34 4.05 18.09
N THR A 554 -47.72 3.58 19.18
CA THR A 554 -47.97 2.28 19.87
C THR A 554 -47.57 1.00 19.13
N THR A 555 -47.01 1.10 17.92
CA THR A 555 -46.51 -0.07 17.16
C THR A 555 -44.99 -0.15 17.27
N ALA A 556 -44.47 -1.28 17.77
CA ALA A 556 -43.03 -1.55 17.76
C ALA A 556 -42.59 -1.93 16.35
N LEU A 557 -41.64 -1.18 15.78
CA LEU A 557 -41.05 -1.50 14.49
C LEU A 557 -39.89 -2.49 14.67
N ALA A 558 -40.01 -3.67 14.09
CA ALA A 558 -38.91 -4.63 14.03
C ALA A 558 -37.83 -4.14 13.05
N MET A 559 -36.73 -3.61 13.59
CA MET A 559 -35.54 -3.24 12.81
C MET A 559 -34.64 -4.48 12.63
N PRO A 560 -34.19 -4.81 11.42
CA PRO A 560 -33.31 -5.96 11.20
C PRO A 560 -31.93 -5.73 11.82
N VAL A 561 -31.35 -6.79 12.41
CA VAL A 561 -29.97 -6.72 12.93
C VAL A 561 -28.99 -6.89 11.76
N ILE A 562 -28.33 -5.78 11.41
CA ILE A 562 -27.31 -5.77 10.34
C ILE A 562 -25.93 -6.03 10.94
N VAL A 563 -25.19 -6.98 10.38
CA VAL A 563 -23.80 -7.28 10.81
C VAL A 563 -22.85 -6.17 10.35
N ASN A 564 -21.84 -5.87 11.17
CA ASN A 564 -20.79 -4.87 10.90
C ASN A 564 -21.30 -3.42 10.74
N ARG A 565 -22.56 -3.14 11.11
CA ARG A 565 -23.16 -1.80 11.06
C ARG A 565 -23.92 -1.49 12.33
N SER A 566 -23.83 -0.23 12.75
CA SER A 566 -24.56 0.30 13.90
C SER A 566 -25.11 1.67 13.54
N ALA A 567 -26.41 1.89 13.72
CA ALA A 567 -27.08 3.16 13.44
C ALA A 567 -27.69 3.76 14.70
N ALA A 568 -27.76 5.09 14.74
CA ALA A 568 -28.50 5.86 15.75
C ALA A 568 -29.34 6.92 15.02
N THR A 569 -30.66 6.74 15.03
CA THR A 569 -31.58 7.45 14.12
C THR A 569 -32.86 7.94 14.81
N LEU A 570 -33.44 8.99 14.25
CA LEU A 570 -34.83 9.38 14.39
C LEU A 570 -35.58 8.83 13.17
N VAL A 571 -36.69 8.15 13.40
CA VAL A 571 -37.44 7.44 12.36
C VAL A 571 -38.89 7.89 12.38
N THR A 572 -39.47 8.06 11.19
CA THR A 572 -40.92 8.21 11.01
C THR A 572 -41.41 7.23 9.94
N VAL A 573 -42.61 6.69 10.17
CA VAL A 573 -43.29 5.76 9.27
C VAL A 573 -44.75 6.14 9.13
N GLY A 574 -45.38 5.75 8.04
CA GLY A 574 -46.85 5.71 7.96
C GLY A 574 -47.50 6.66 6.97
N TYR A 575 -46.75 7.41 6.16
CA TYR A 575 -47.31 8.19 5.06
C TYR A 575 -46.48 8.09 3.79
N ASN A 576 -47.10 8.38 2.65
CA ASN A 576 -46.43 8.54 1.37
C ASN A 576 -45.63 9.86 1.38
N TYR A 577 -44.39 9.82 1.88
CA TYR A 577 -43.51 10.99 1.94
C TYR A 577 -42.91 11.26 0.56
N ILE A 578 -42.97 12.52 0.13
CA ILE A 578 -42.38 13.01 -1.11
C ILE A 578 -41.18 13.93 -0.85
N GLY A 579 -40.75 14.08 0.40
CA GLY A 579 -39.50 14.75 0.72
C GLY A 579 -39.14 14.76 2.20
N ALA A 580 -37.89 15.11 2.47
CA ALA A 580 -37.33 15.25 3.81
C ALA A 580 -36.22 16.33 3.82
N LYS A 581 -36.11 17.06 4.93
CA LYS A 581 -35.11 18.13 5.17
C LYS A 581 -34.53 18.01 6.57
N ALA A 582 -33.26 18.36 6.73
CA ALA A 582 -32.66 18.64 8.04
C ALA A 582 -31.41 19.54 7.90
N ASP A 583 -31.11 20.28 8.97
CA ASP A 583 -29.81 20.91 9.18
C ASP A 583 -28.91 19.93 9.94
N ILE A 584 -27.91 19.37 9.26
CA ILE A 584 -27.02 18.37 9.83
C ILE A 584 -25.79 19.05 10.41
N ASN A 585 -25.53 18.86 11.70
CA ASN A 585 -24.32 19.37 12.34
C ASN A 585 -23.08 18.61 11.87
N VAL A 586 -21.99 19.32 11.53
CA VAL A 586 -20.81 18.75 10.85
C VAL A 586 -19.66 18.54 11.84
N TRP A 587 -19.10 17.33 11.89
CA TRP A 587 -18.01 16.92 12.80
C TRP A 587 -16.95 16.05 12.11
N THR A 588 -15.81 15.89 12.80
CA THR A 588 -14.67 15.07 12.34
C THR A 588 -14.35 13.94 13.35
N PRO A 589 -15.25 12.97 13.59
CA PRO A 589 -15.12 11.92 14.62
C PRO A 589 -13.94 10.96 14.38
N ASN A 590 -13.45 10.24 15.39
CA ASN A 590 -12.40 9.24 15.18
C ASN A 590 -12.86 8.10 14.25
N VAL A 591 -11.99 7.65 13.34
CA VAL A 591 -12.19 6.44 12.52
C VAL A 591 -10.96 5.56 12.70
N GLU A 592 -11.13 4.37 13.28
CA GLU A 592 -10.03 3.52 13.76
C GLU A 592 -9.22 2.89 12.62
N ALA A 593 -9.89 2.40 11.59
CA ALA A 593 -9.26 1.68 10.49
C ALA A 593 -9.66 2.25 9.12
N GLN A 594 -8.83 1.99 8.11
CA GLN A 594 -8.97 2.55 6.76
C GLN A 594 -10.16 1.99 5.98
N ASP A 595 -10.76 0.90 6.45
CA ASP A 595 -11.95 0.28 5.89
C ASP A 595 -13.22 0.48 6.71
N GLU A 596 -13.16 1.38 7.69
CA GLU A 596 -14.29 1.82 8.49
C GLU A 596 -14.77 3.19 8.04
N TYR A 597 -16.06 3.47 8.26
CA TYR A 597 -16.63 4.78 7.98
C TYR A 597 -17.74 5.14 8.97
N THR A 598 -18.01 6.44 9.06
CA THR A 598 -19.09 7.01 9.86
C THR A 598 -19.78 8.12 9.08
N THR A 599 -21.12 8.14 9.08
CA THR A 599 -21.95 9.09 8.34
C THR A 599 -22.92 9.82 9.27
N ALA A 600 -23.34 11.02 8.86
CA ALA A 600 -24.57 11.66 9.32
C ALA A 600 -25.41 12.06 8.12
N GLN A 601 -26.62 11.51 7.99
CA GLN A 601 -27.39 11.58 6.75
C GLN A 601 -28.91 11.46 6.94
N ILE A 602 -29.64 11.74 5.87
CA ILE A 602 -31.08 11.54 5.73
C ILE A 602 -31.29 10.31 4.85
N TRP A 603 -32.22 9.43 5.21
CA TRP A 603 -32.66 8.29 4.41
C TRP A 603 -34.13 8.45 4.02
N LEU A 604 -34.44 8.23 2.74
CA LEU A 604 -35.81 7.94 2.28
C LEU A 604 -35.84 6.50 1.77
N LYS A 605 -36.69 5.65 2.35
CA LYS A 605 -36.77 4.21 2.03
C LYS A 605 -38.18 3.78 1.62
N ALA A 606 -38.26 2.90 0.62
CA ALA A 606 -39.50 2.22 0.23
C ALA A 606 -39.23 0.79 -0.26
N GLY A 607 -40.13 -0.14 0.10
CA GLY A 607 -40.05 -1.55 -0.31
C GLY A 607 -40.18 -2.53 0.86
N PRO A 608 -40.42 -3.83 0.59
CA PRO A 608 -40.67 -4.84 1.62
C PRO A 608 -39.40 -5.45 2.21
N GLY A 609 -39.34 -5.52 3.54
CA GLY A 609 -38.30 -6.26 4.29
C GLY A 609 -36.88 -5.84 3.92
N ASP A 610 -36.03 -6.80 3.58
CA ASP A 610 -34.64 -6.58 3.19
C ASP A 610 -34.48 -6.17 1.70
N ASN A 611 -35.59 -6.07 0.94
CA ASN A 611 -35.60 -5.69 -0.46
C ASN A 611 -36.25 -4.30 -0.63
N PHE A 612 -35.51 -3.28 -0.21
CA PHE A 612 -35.95 -1.88 -0.25
C PHE A 612 -35.03 -1.04 -1.15
N GLU A 613 -35.58 0.06 -1.65
CA GLU A 613 -34.85 1.15 -2.27
C GLU A 613 -34.57 2.24 -1.25
N SER A 614 -33.38 2.85 -1.31
CA SER A 614 -33.04 4.03 -0.51
C SER A 614 -32.42 5.15 -1.33
N ILE A 615 -32.76 6.38 -0.96
CA ILE A 615 -32.03 7.59 -1.36
C ILE A 615 -31.45 8.21 -0.09
N GLU A 616 -30.15 8.51 -0.12
CA GLU A 616 -29.37 8.94 1.04
C GLU A 616 -28.55 10.18 0.70
N SER A 617 -28.48 11.16 1.62
CA SER A 617 -27.58 12.30 1.48
C SER A 617 -27.19 12.87 2.85
N GLY A 618 -25.93 13.30 2.98
CA GLY A 618 -25.36 13.80 4.22
C GLY A 618 -23.86 14.03 4.12
N TRP A 619 -23.16 13.96 5.25
CA TRP A 619 -21.69 13.98 5.28
C TRP A 619 -21.13 12.66 5.83
N ILE A 620 -19.90 12.34 5.41
CA ILE A 620 -19.21 11.10 5.74
C ILE A 620 -17.75 11.38 6.15
N LYS A 621 -17.22 10.55 7.04
CA LYS A 621 -15.78 10.42 7.29
C LYS A 621 -15.35 8.96 7.15
N ASP A 622 -14.48 8.66 6.19
CA ASP A 622 -14.10 7.28 5.82
C ASP A 622 -12.60 7.09 5.51
N SER A 623 -11.72 7.95 6.04
CA SER A 623 -10.31 8.03 5.67
C SER A 623 -10.04 8.17 4.14
N TYR A 624 -11.07 8.37 3.31
CA TYR A 624 -11.04 8.40 1.85
C TYR A 624 -10.54 7.12 1.16
N LYS A 625 -10.75 5.92 1.74
CA LYS A 625 -10.06 4.70 1.23
C LYS A 625 -10.92 3.62 0.57
N THR A 626 -12.12 3.23 1.02
CA THR A 626 -12.62 1.90 0.58
C THR A 626 -14.12 1.55 0.51
N THR A 627 -15.11 2.43 0.73
CA THR A 627 -16.52 1.95 0.80
C THR A 627 -17.55 2.86 0.10
N GLY A 628 -18.70 2.32 -0.33
CA GLY A 628 -19.93 3.07 -0.69
C GLY A 628 -20.14 3.53 -2.12
N CYS A 629 -21.32 3.33 -2.76
CA CYS A 629 -21.70 4.14 -3.95
C CYS A 629 -21.99 5.54 -3.43
N PHE A 630 -20.92 6.25 -3.14
CA PHE A 630 -20.93 7.62 -2.72
C PHE A 630 -20.66 8.47 -3.96
N ASP A 631 -21.40 9.57 -4.03
CA ASP A 631 -21.19 10.62 -5.02
C ASP A 631 -21.29 10.11 -6.47
N MET A 632 -20.44 10.62 -7.35
CA MET A 632 -20.45 10.33 -8.79
C MET A 632 -19.62 9.09 -9.17
N THR A 633 -19.19 8.27 -8.20
CA THR A 633 -18.42 7.03 -8.46
C THR A 633 -19.28 5.90 -9.03
N CYS A 634 -20.61 6.04 -8.92
CA CYS A 634 -21.61 5.19 -9.54
C CYS A 634 -22.52 5.99 -10.47
N SER A 635 -23.00 5.35 -11.53
CA SER A 635 -23.98 5.94 -12.44
C SER A 635 -25.38 5.94 -11.81
N GLY A 636 -26.17 7.01 -11.98
CA GLY A 636 -27.58 7.05 -11.59
C GLY A 636 -28.08 8.39 -11.04
N PHE A 637 -27.19 9.21 -10.47
CA PHE A 637 -27.49 10.59 -10.11
C PHE A 637 -27.13 11.54 -11.25
N VAL A 638 -28.07 12.37 -11.69
CA VAL A 638 -27.83 13.39 -12.72
C VAL A 638 -27.51 14.71 -12.01
N GLN A 639 -26.23 15.10 -12.01
CA GLN A 639 -25.80 16.38 -11.46
C GLN A 639 -26.06 17.49 -12.47
N THR A 640 -26.55 18.63 -12.00
CA THR A 640 -26.84 19.81 -12.84
C THR A 640 -26.15 21.08 -12.35
N SER A 641 -25.77 21.13 -11.06
CA SER A 641 -25.11 22.29 -10.47
C SER A 641 -23.60 22.27 -10.65
N SER A 642 -23.04 23.42 -11.03
CA SER A 642 -21.60 23.67 -11.06
C SER A 642 -21.05 24.17 -9.71
N GLN A 643 -21.92 24.43 -8.72
CA GLN A 643 -21.54 25.06 -7.45
C GLN A 643 -21.08 24.08 -6.39
N TYR A 644 -21.58 22.84 -6.43
CA TYR A 644 -21.31 21.82 -5.41
C TYR A 644 -20.69 20.58 -6.06
N LEU A 645 -19.62 20.09 -5.45
CA LEU A 645 -18.92 18.85 -5.79
C LEU A 645 -19.38 17.75 -4.83
N LEU A 646 -20.07 16.72 -5.30
CA LEU A 646 -20.32 15.54 -4.47
C LEU A 646 -18.99 14.85 -4.12
N GLY A 647 -18.81 14.49 -2.86
CA GLY A 647 -17.56 13.89 -2.33
C GLY A 647 -16.43 14.88 -2.05
N GLY A 648 -16.66 16.18 -2.19
CA GLY A 648 -15.68 17.21 -1.88
C GLY A 648 -15.56 17.50 -0.37
N SER A 649 -14.35 17.79 0.09
CA SER A 649 -14.06 18.20 1.48
C SER A 649 -14.89 19.40 1.91
N ILE A 650 -15.41 19.36 3.15
CA ILE A 650 -16.28 20.38 3.74
C ILE A 650 -15.59 20.99 4.95
N GLU A 651 -15.51 22.33 4.99
CA GLU A 651 -14.94 23.09 6.09
C GLU A 651 -15.72 24.38 6.38
N PRO A 652 -15.62 24.94 7.59
CA PRO A 652 -15.02 24.36 8.80
C PRO A 652 -15.96 23.33 9.48
N VAL A 653 -15.48 22.63 10.50
CA VAL A 653 -16.23 21.63 11.26
C VAL A 653 -16.48 22.09 12.70
N SER A 654 -17.48 21.51 13.36
CA SER A 654 -17.85 21.85 14.74
C SER A 654 -16.81 21.35 15.74
N THR A 655 -16.71 22.05 16.88
CA THR A 655 -15.81 21.69 17.98
C THR A 655 -16.55 21.60 19.31
N GLU A 656 -16.03 20.81 20.24
CA GLU A 656 -16.63 20.60 21.55
C GLU A 656 -16.68 21.91 22.34
N PHE A 657 -17.87 22.27 22.82
CA PHE A 657 -18.22 23.54 23.47
C PHE A 657 -17.85 24.81 22.68
N GLY A 658 -17.45 24.66 21.42
CA GLY A 658 -17.04 25.74 20.55
C GLY A 658 -18.08 26.06 19.48
N GLN A 659 -17.60 26.58 18.36
CA GLN A 659 -18.44 27.00 17.25
C GLN A 659 -19.05 25.77 16.55
N GLN A 660 -20.36 25.84 16.29
CA GLN A 660 -21.10 24.76 15.63
C GLN A 660 -21.42 25.14 14.18
N TYR A 661 -21.17 24.21 13.26
CA TYR A 661 -21.40 24.39 11.82
C TYR A 661 -22.40 23.36 11.30
N TYR A 662 -23.19 23.78 10.31
CA TYR A 662 -24.31 22.99 9.79
C TYR A 662 -24.29 22.91 8.27
N LEU A 663 -24.74 21.76 7.77
CA LEU A 663 -25.03 21.48 6.37
C LEU A 663 -26.53 21.21 6.23
N THR A 664 -27.25 22.13 5.60
CA THR A 664 -28.67 21.92 5.26
C THR A 664 -28.79 21.00 4.06
N VAL A 665 -29.52 19.91 4.22
CA VAL A 665 -29.76 18.90 3.18
C VAL A 665 -31.27 18.70 3.05
N GLY A 666 -31.76 18.72 1.81
CA GLY A 666 -33.15 18.42 1.47
C GLY A 666 -33.23 17.49 0.27
N ILE A 667 -34.12 16.51 0.32
CA ILE A 667 -34.42 15.62 -0.80
C ILE A 667 -35.92 15.69 -1.06
N TYR A 668 -36.32 15.99 -2.29
CA TYR A 668 -37.72 16.21 -2.64
C TYR A 668 -38.08 15.63 -4.01
N MET A 669 -39.18 14.90 -4.11
CA MET A 669 -39.71 14.42 -5.38
C MET A 669 -40.39 15.56 -6.15
N ASP A 670 -40.07 15.69 -7.42
CA ASP A 670 -40.79 16.52 -8.37
C ASP A 670 -42.12 15.87 -8.75
N PRO A 671 -43.27 16.48 -8.44
CA PRO A 671 -44.58 15.88 -8.67
C PRO A 671 -44.92 15.72 -10.16
N ASN A 672 -44.26 16.48 -11.05
CA ASN A 672 -44.52 16.42 -12.48
C ASN A 672 -43.63 15.40 -13.21
N THR A 673 -42.44 15.12 -12.69
CA THR A 673 -41.45 14.25 -13.36
C THR A 673 -41.10 12.99 -12.56
N ALA A 674 -41.54 12.90 -11.30
CA ALA A 674 -41.12 11.93 -10.29
C ALA A 674 -39.61 11.96 -9.97
N ASN A 675 -38.85 12.94 -10.48
CA ASN A 675 -37.41 13.04 -10.21
C ASN A 675 -37.17 13.48 -8.77
N TRP A 676 -36.35 12.74 -8.02
CA TRP A 676 -35.95 13.12 -6.66
C TRP A 676 -34.80 14.11 -6.70
N TRP A 677 -35.05 15.36 -6.35
CA TRP A 677 -34.07 16.44 -6.32
C TRP A 677 -33.34 16.51 -4.98
N LEU A 678 -32.01 16.54 -5.06
CA LEU A 678 -31.13 16.90 -3.95
C LEU A 678 -30.94 18.42 -3.92
N LYS A 679 -31.21 19.03 -2.78
CA LYS A 679 -30.96 20.45 -2.49
C LYS A 679 -29.99 20.60 -1.30
N ILE A 680 -29.03 21.51 -1.43
CA ILE A 680 -28.01 21.79 -0.40
C ILE A 680 -28.00 23.28 -0.04
N GLY A 681 -27.72 23.58 1.22
CA GLY A 681 -27.54 24.94 1.71
C GLY A 681 -28.86 25.71 1.71
N LYS A 682 -28.91 26.85 1.01
CA LYS A 682 -30.13 27.66 0.86
C LYS A 682 -31.06 27.08 -0.22
N ASP A 683 -31.36 25.79 -0.11
CA ASP A 683 -32.20 25.03 -1.04
C ASP A 683 -31.73 25.07 -2.51
N ILE A 684 -30.40 25.13 -2.73
CA ILE A 684 -29.82 25.14 -4.08
C ILE A 684 -29.91 23.73 -4.68
N PRO A 685 -30.56 23.54 -5.85
CA PRO A 685 -30.64 22.24 -6.50
C PRO A 685 -29.26 21.80 -7.00
N VAL A 686 -28.83 20.61 -6.59
CA VAL A 686 -27.53 20.02 -6.98
C VAL A 686 -27.68 19.08 -8.17
N GLY A 687 -28.77 18.31 -8.18
CA GLY A 687 -29.07 17.30 -9.19
C GLY A 687 -30.23 16.43 -8.73
N TYR A 688 -30.50 15.34 -9.45
CA TYR A 688 -31.63 14.47 -9.15
C TYR A 688 -31.41 12.98 -9.49
N TRP A 689 -32.19 12.11 -8.86
CA TRP A 689 -32.35 10.71 -9.24
C TRP A 689 -33.60 10.54 -10.12
N PRO A 690 -33.47 10.04 -11.37
CA PRO A 690 -34.62 9.78 -12.24
C PRO A 690 -35.42 8.57 -11.76
N ALA A 691 -36.45 8.79 -10.94
CA ALA A 691 -37.17 7.69 -10.28
C ALA A 691 -37.86 6.78 -11.29
N SER A 692 -38.56 7.34 -12.28
CA SER A 692 -39.29 6.59 -13.31
C SER A 692 -38.41 5.65 -14.15
N THR A 693 -37.09 5.87 -14.17
CA THR A 693 -36.13 5.08 -14.93
C THR A 693 -35.30 4.13 -14.05
N LEU A 694 -35.02 4.52 -12.80
CA LEU A 694 -34.07 3.82 -11.93
C LEU A 694 -34.70 3.15 -10.71
N LEU A 695 -35.90 3.55 -10.31
CA LEU A 695 -36.53 3.19 -9.04
C LEU A 695 -37.93 2.63 -9.30
N PHE A 696 -38.29 1.59 -8.57
CA PHE A 696 -39.60 0.95 -8.64
C PHE A 696 -40.48 1.38 -7.47
N TYR A 697 -40.00 1.24 -6.23
CA TYR A 697 -40.74 1.59 -5.02
C TYR A 697 -40.77 3.09 -4.78
N LEU A 698 -39.62 3.76 -4.90
CA LEU A 698 -39.49 5.21 -4.72
C LEU A 698 -39.99 6.03 -5.91
N ASN A 699 -40.55 5.41 -6.95
CA ASN A 699 -41.20 6.13 -8.06
C ASN A 699 -42.49 6.85 -7.64
N HIS A 700 -43.09 6.46 -6.52
CA HIS A 700 -44.32 7.07 -6.02
C HIS A 700 -44.12 7.92 -4.77
N SER A 701 -43.48 7.34 -3.76
CA SER A 701 -43.21 8.00 -2.48
C SER A 701 -42.30 7.12 -1.62
N SER A 702 -41.68 7.73 -0.62
CA SER A 702 -41.06 7.01 0.48
C SER A 702 -42.10 6.58 1.52
N THR A 703 -41.93 5.40 2.11
CA THR A 703 -42.79 4.90 3.21
C THR A 703 -42.16 5.11 4.58
N LEU A 704 -40.85 5.40 4.60
CA LEU A 704 -40.05 5.53 5.82
C LEU A 704 -38.99 6.62 5.61
N VAL A 705 -38.82 7.49 6.61
CA VAL A 705 -37.77 8.50 6.62
C VAL A 705 -36.95 8.38 7.89
N GLU A 706 -35.62 8.42 7.76
CA GLU A 706 -34.69 8.40 8.88
C GLU A 706 -33.75 9.61 8.84
N TRP A 707 -33.37 10.09 10.02
CA TRP A 707 -32.34 11.10 10.23
C TRP A 707 -31.36 10.59 11.28
N GLY A 708 -30.06 10.71 11.06
CA GLY A 708 -29.07 10.36 12.07
C GLY A 708 -27.76 9.83 11.51
N GLY A 709 -27.11 8.97 12.28
CA GLY A 709 -25.77 8.48 11.97
C GLY A 709 -25.69 6.97 11.79
N GLN A 710 -24.66 6.55 11.06
CA GLN A 710 -24.33 5.14 10.85
C GLN A 710 -22.82 4.95 10.89
N VAL A 711 -22.38 3.89 11.56
CA VAL A 711 -20.99 3.41 11.56
C VAL A 711 -20.92 2.06 10.89
N TYR A 712 -19.87 1.84 10.10
CA TYR A 712 -19.49 0.54 9.56
C TYR A 712 -18.10 0.16 10.03
N SER A 713 -17.98 -1.06 10.56
CA SER A 713 -16.71 -1.68 10.92
C SER A 713 -16.88 -3.19 11.01
N SER A 714 -15.84 -3.94 10.66
CA SER A 714 -15.81 -5.39 10.91
C SER A 714 -15.87 -5.75 12.39
N ASN A 715 -15.65 -4.81 13.31
CA ASN A 715 -15.67 -5.01 14.77
C ASN A 715 -16.96 -4.50 15.45
N VAL A 716 -17.88 -3.86 14.71
CA VAL A 716 -19.21 -3.54 15.23
C VAL A 716 -19.94 -4.81 15.66
N LYS A 717 -20.63 -4.78 16.80
CA LYS A 717 -21.31 -5.94 17.42
C LYS A 717 -20.35 -7.09 17.78
N LYS A 718 -19.04 -6.81 17.97
CA LYS A 718 -18.00 -7.78 18.39
C LYS A 718 -17.16 -7.22 19.54
N LYS A 719 -16.40 -8.11 20.20
CA LYS A 719 -15.44 -7.76 21.27
C LYS A 719 -13.99 -8.00 20.81
N PRO A 720 -13.08 -7.02 20.90
CA PRO A 720 -13.36 -5.62 21.25
C PRO A 720 -14.16 -4.89 20.16
N HIS A 721 -15.04 -3.98 20.55
CA HIS A 721 -15.72 -3.07 19.63
C HIS A 721 -14.74 -2.06 18.99
N THR A 722 -15.11 -1.52 17.82
CA THR A 722 -14.35 -0.45 17.14
C THR A 722 -14.31 0.84 17.94
N LYS A 723 -13.19 1.58 17.86
CA LYS A 723 -13.02 2.96 18.35
C LYS A 723 -13.57 4.03 17.40
N THR A 724 -14.22 3.63 16.31
CA THR A 724 -14.84 4.56 15.36
C THR A 724 -16.05 5.22 15.98
N GLY A 725 -16.00 6.56 16.06
CA GLY A 725 -17.04 7.38 16.64
C GLY A 725 -18.17 7.70 15.66
N MET A 726 -19.37 7.92 16.18
CA MET A 726 -20.53 8.42 15.44
C MET A 726 -20.79 9.89 15.77
N GLY A 727 -21.11 10.70 14.77
CA GLY A 727 -21.39 12.13 14.97
C GLY A 727 -20.16 12.88 15.47
N SER A 728 -20.22 13.41 16.70
CA SER A 728 -19.09 14.06 17.36
C SER A 728 -18.14 13.08 18.07
N GLY A 729 -18.53 11.80 18.17
CA GLY A 729 -17.88 10.82 19.05
C GLY A 729 -18.39 10.84 20.48
N GLN A 730 -19.35 11.71 20.81
CA GLN A 730 -19.92 11.88 22.15
C GLN A 730 -21.36 11.39 22.18
N PHE A 731 -21.82 10.93 23.34
CA PHE A 731 -23.19 10.43 23.48
C PHE A 731 -24.23 11.55 23.33
N ALA A 732 -25.41 11.21 22.81
CA ALA A 732 -26.52 12.13 22.55
C ALA A 732 -26.98 12.91 23.80
N SER A 733 -26.77 12.36 25.00
CA SER A 733 -27.03 13.04 26.28
C SER A 733 -26.12 14.26 26.52
N GLY A 734 -25.04 14.42 25.76
CA GLY A 734 -24.19 15.61 25.80
C GLY A 734 -24.87 16.86 25.25
N LEU A 735 -25.98 16.71 24.49
CA LEU A 735 -26.76 17.80 23.91
C LEU A 735 -25.90 18.81 23.10
N ARG A 736 -26.40 20.04 22.94
CA ARG A 736 -25.80 21.07 22.09
C ARG A 736 -24.38 21.41 22.50
N GLY A 737 -23.49 21.47 21.51
CA GLY A 737 -22.08 21.81 21.69
C GLY A 737 -21.20 20.61 22.03
N ASN A 738 -21.77 19.45 22.34
CA ASN A 738 -21.02 18.24 22.67
C ASN A 738 -21.43 17.05 21.78
N ALA A 739 -22.72 16.75 21.71
CA ALA A 739 -23.27 15.74 20.80
C ALA A 739 -23.49 16.32 19.39
N CYS A 740 -23.45 15.46 18.38
CA CYS A 740 -23.90 15.83 17.03
C CYS A 740 -25.42 15.96 17.01
N SER A 741 -25.93 16.96 16.30
CA SER A 741 -27.36 17.21 16.18
C SER A 741 -27.88 17.28 14.75
N MET A 742 -29.18 17.06 14.59
CA MET A 742 -29.95 17.45 13.42
C MET A 742 -31.10 18.35 13.87
N ASP A 743 -31.15 19.55 13.31
CA ASP A 743 -32.18 20.54 13.58
C ASP A 743 -33.09 20.70 12.35
N ASN A 744 -34.18 21.48 12.51
CA ASN A 744 -35.08 21.82 11.41
C ASN A 744 -35.54 20.58 10.61
N ILE A 745 -35.71 19.47 11.33
CA ILE A 745 -36.17 18.20 10.76
C ILE A 745 -37.59 18.39 10.23
N ALA A 746 -37.79 18.05 8.98
CA ALA A 746 -39.09 18.13 8.36
C ALA A 746 -39.30 17.06 7.28
N ILE A 747 -40.56 16.75 7.05
CA ILE A 747 -41.03 15.95 5.93
C ILE A 747 -41.91 16.78 5.01
N VAL A 748 -42.07 16.30 3.79
CA VAL A 748 -43.07 16.75 2.84
C VAL A 748 -43.89 15.52 2.44
N ASP A 749 -45.21 15.64 2.52
CA ASP A 749 -46.16 14.68 1.97
C ASP A 749 -46.97 15.35 0.85
N PHE A 750 -48.02 14.70 0.37
CA PHE A 750 -48.87 15.24 -0.71
C PHE A 750 -49.61 16.54 -0.37
N SER A 751 -49.56 17.05 0.87
CA SER A 751 -49.98 18.43 1.16
C SER A 751 -49.03 19.48 0.58
N MET A 752 -47.83 19.06 0.13
CA MET A 752 -46.76 19.93 -0.37
C MET A 752 -46.33 21.02 0.62
N GLN A 753 -46.49 20.75 1.92
CA GLN A 753 -46.06 21.61 3.00
C GLN A 753 -44.89 20.98 3.76
N LEU A 754 -43.91 21.82 4.11
CA LEU A 754 -42.83 21.44 4.99
C LEU A 754 -43.35 21.40 6.43
N LYS A 755 -43.30 20.24 7.09
CA LYS A 755 -43.79 20.09 8.46
C LYS A 755 -42.96 19.10 9.27
N TYR A 756 -42.95 19.30 10.58
CA TYR A 756 -42.39 18.30 11.48
C TYR A 756 -43.25 17.02 11.45
N PRO A 757 -42.66 15.83 11.36
CA PRO A 757 -43.40 14.57 11.37
C PRO A 757 -44.22 14.42 12.67
N GLN A 758 -45.51 14.10 12.55
CA GLN A 758 -46.41 14.00 13.71
C GLN A 758 -45.99 12.90 14.69
N TRP A 759 -45.46 11.79 14.18
CA TRP A 759 -45.01 10.65 14.98
C TRP A 759 -43.57 10.31 14.60
N VAL A 760 -42.70 10.29 15.59
CA VAL A 760 -41.29 9.92 15.45
C VAL A 760 -40.87 8.97 16.57
N GLY A 761 -39.96 8.06 16.27
CA GLY A 761 -39.30 7.19 17.24
C GLY A 761 -37.78 7.34 17.15
N THR A 762 -37.10 7.26 18.28
CA THR A 762 -35.62 7.17 18.31
C THR A 762 -35.18 5.71 18.38
N TRP A 763 -34.12 5.37 17.67
CA TRP A 763 -33.56 4.03 17.63
C TRP A 763 -32.03 4.07 17.66
N ALA A 764 -31.42 3.14 18.37
CA ALA A 764 -29.99 2.88 18.33
C ALA A 764 -29.72 1.37 18.35
N ASP A 765 -28.90 0.88 17.42
CA ASP A 765 -28.59 -0.55 17.31
C ASP A 765 -27.81 -1.09 18.51
N GLU A 766 -26.94 -0.26 19.10
CA GLU A 766 -26.08 -0.60 20.25
C GLU A 766 -26.07 0.56 21.25
N GLN A 767 -27.10 0.65 22.10
CA GLN A 767 -27.35 1.81 22.98
C GLN A 767 -26.19 2.19 23.92
N TYR A 768 -25.28 1.26 24.23
CA TYR A 768 -24.08 1.52 25.04
C TYR A 768 -22.87 2.02 24.24
N CYS A 769 -22.89 1.83 22.92
CA CYS A 769 -21.83 2.24 21.99
C CYS A 769 -22.19 3.56 21.29
N TYR A 770 -23.45 3.68 20.88
CA TYR A 770 -24.03 4.82 20.19
C TYR A 770 -25.44 5.10 20.72
N THR A 771 -25.76 6.36 20.98
CA THR A 771 -27.06 6.78 21.53
C THR A 771 -27.79 7.73 20.59
N ALA A 772 -29.13 7.75 20.71
CA ALA A 772 -30.04 8.61 19.98
C ALA A 772 -31.00 9.27 20.99
N LEU A 773 -31.25 10.57 20.85
CA LEU A 773 -32.12 11.34 21.75
C LEU A 773 -32.87 12.42 20.98
N ASN A 774 -34.21 12.37 20.98
CA ASN A 774 -35.04 13.43 20.45
C ASN A 774 -35.45 14.36 21.59
N TYR A 775 -34.79 15.51 21.70
CA TYR A 775 -34.92 16.40 22.84
C TYR A 775 -35.75 17.65 22.50
N GLN A 776 -36.78 17.92 23.30
CA GLN A 776 -37.59 19.13 23.19
C GLN A 776 -37.35 20.04 24.40
N GLU A 777 -36.75 21.21 24.16
CA GLU A 777 -36.36 22.17 25.20
C GLU A 777 -37.56 22.82 25.93
N GLY A 778 -38.74 22.84 25.31
CA GLY A 778 -39.97 23.37 25.90
C GLY A 778 -41.17 23.41 24.94
N TYR A 779 -42.35 23.74 25.47
CA TYR A 779 -43.58 23.86 24.69
C TYR A 779 -43.46 24.91 23.58
N GLY A 780 -43.86 24.56 22.36
CA GLY A 780 -43.82 25.46 21.19
C GLY A 780 -42.48 25.54 20.45
N LYS A 781 -41.44 24.82 20.91
CA LYS A 781 -40.19 24.62 20.15
C LYS A 781 -40.20 23.26 19.47
N LEU A 782 -39.68 23.20 18.23
CA LEU A 782 -39.45 21.93 17.55
C LEU A 782 -38.36 21.13 18.27
N PRO A 783 -38.48 19.79 18.37
CA PRO A 783 -37.42 18.95 18.92
C PRO A 783 -36.13 19.02 18.10
N ILE A 784 -35.00 18.89 18.80
CA ILE A 784 -33.67 18.70 18.20
C ILE A 784 -33.28 17.24 18.40
N PHE A 785 -32.85 16.59 17.32
CA PHE A 785 -32.37 15.23 17.39
C PHE A 785 -30.87 15.20 17.64
N TYR A 786 -30.43 14.56 18.72
CA TYR A 786 -29.04 14.34 19.05
C TYR A 786 -28.68 12.87 18.85
N PHE A 787 -27.49 12.62 18.32
CA PHE A 787 -26.97 11.25 18.13
C PHE A 787 -25.45 11.24 18.22
N GLY A 788 -24.89 10.10 18.61
CA GLY A 788 -23.46 9.89 18.61
C GLY A 788 -22.98 8.89 19.65
N GLY A 789 -21.67 8.71 19.70
CA GLY A 789 -20.99 7.87 20.69
C GLY A 789 -19.59 7.50 20.23
N PRO A 790 -18.72 7.09 21.16
CA PRO A 790 -17.31 6.84 20.86
C PRO A 790 -17.06 5.49 20.15
N GLY A 791 -18.08 4.64 20.06
CA GLY A 791 -17.88 3.22 19.75
C GLY A 791 -17.37 2.51 21.00
N GLN A 792 -16.07 2.22 21.07
CA GLN A 792 -15.46 1.46 22.17
C GLN A 792 -15.43 2.25 23.49
N ASN A 793 -16.03 1.70 24.55
CA ASN A 793 -16.00 2.24 25.91
C ASN A 793 -16.26 1.13 26.94
N TYR A 794 -16.23 1.42 28.25
CA TYR A 794 -16.39 0.39 29.29
C TYR A 794 -17.71 -0.39 29.21
N ASN A 795 -18.80 0.28 28.79
CA ASN A 795 -20.13 -0.33 28.66
C ASN A 795 -20.38 -0.89 27.25
N CYS A 796 -19.54 -0.55 26.27
CA CYS A 796 -19.59 -1.07 24.92
C CYS A 796 -18.56 -2.20 24.74
N PRO A 797 -19.02 -3.44 24.54
CA PRO A 797 -18.23 -4.65 24.77
C PRO A 797 -16.97 -4.86 23.93
#